data_AF-A0A2E3AYK9-F1
#
_entry.id   AF-A0A2E3AYK9-F1
#
_cell.length_a   1.000
_cell.length_b   1.000
_cell.length_c   1.000
_cell.angle_alpha   90.00
_cell.angle_beta   90.00
_cell.angle_gamma   90.00
#
_symmetry.space_group_name_H-M   'P 1'
#
loop_
_entity.id
_entity.type
_entity.pdbx_description
1 polymer ?
#
loop_
_entity_poly.entity_id
_entity_poly.type
_entity_poly.pdbx_seq_one_letter_code
_entity_poly.pdbx_strand_id
1 'polypeptide(L)'
;MLRFRGIIFILLIFVMAVMAISIPQINFNLWGYDFKRGEEGSFLGLSLGLDLKGGTHLVYEAQPKEGEKITADDMEGVRKILEKRVNSFGISEPSVQLLGASGSTPDRILIQLPGLDKTNIKLFIASDVSVEKVEGLLKSEFPGYEKAKVSKLEDGTFSILIDDLSSSGNSNNQVEKLADPAIVDILNVFDKEFPVKLVLAFSPGENESEEETQEEDLPDISQIESIVESLGVGSFEIEDLRQGVYQITLTEFKHNFDSKNFREFDSQDLQNIVNPFFSLGSIYQASLTGGVVKFSITGGVEEAKKLIGETALLEFKERDCLPVDNLTVTDWPPDGLSKNDWINQRCLNPKYFEDKAVNLSGKNLIDAYPDVQPGLSKPIVSVVFDEQGGDDFFSITSRIANNQDALAIFLDGEELIAPTASSGISGGRAFIDGPTFTSERVRTIAIQLKSGALPVGLKLIQERNVNATLGEDSLQKSVIAGGIGLVLVLIFMVSYYKAPGIVASTALILYGILLLSIFKIVPVTLTLSGAAAVILSIGVAVDANILISERIKEEIRSGRMLLSSIREGFQRAWPSIRDSNISTIITCMVLYWFGDRFGTSVIQGFALTLGIGVILSMFTAYFVSRVLMRVIGMSPLGRWLSLFVPTGKINNPERGKSND
;
A
#
# COMPACT_ATOMS: atom_id res chain seq x y z
N MET A 1 50.00 -7.91 -28.89
CA MET A 1 48.96 -8.20 -27.87
C MET A 1 48.27 -6.96 -27.28
N LEU A 2 48.98 -5.88 -26.88
CA LEU A 2 48.34 -4.70 -26.27
C LEU A 2 47.32 -3.95 -27.14
N ARG A 3 47.33 -4.14 -28.47
CA ARG A 3 46.43 -3.45 -29.44
C ARG A 3 44.97 -3.91 -29.37
N PHE A 4 44.71 -5.14 -28.91
CA PHE A 4 43.36 -5.72 -28.86
C PHE A 4 42.76 -5.76 -27.45
N ARG A 5 43.55 -5.55 -26.39
CA ARG A 5 43.08 -5.60 -25.00
C ARG A 5 41.93 -4.62 -24.74
N GLY A 6 42.02 -3.40 -25.27
CA GLY A 6 40.96 -2.41 -25.12
C GLY A 6 39.67 -2.79 -25.85
N ILE A 7 39.77 -3.36 -27.06
CA ILE A 7 38.60 -3.79 -27.84
C ILE A 7 37.93 -5.00 -27.20
N ILE A 8 38.73 -5.99 -26.76
CA ILE A 8 38.24 -7.17 -26.05
C ILE A 8 37.51 -6.74 -24.77
N PHE A 9 38.05 -5.78 -24.03
CA PHE A 9 37.41 -5.25 -22.83
C PHE A 9 36.07 -4.56 -23.12
N ILE A 10 36.00 -3.74 -24.17
CA ILE A 10 34.75 -3.10 -24.59
C ILE A 10 33.71 -4.15 -25.00
N LEU A 11 34.11 -5.16 -25.78
CA LEU A 11 33.23 -6.22 -26.24
C LEU A 11 32.73 -7.08 -25.07
N LEU A 12 33.61 -7.40 -24.11
CA LEU A 12 33.24 -8.12 -22.90
C LEU A 12 32.22 -7.34 -22.07
N ILE A 13 32.46 -6.05 -21.84
CA ILE A 13 31.52 -5.17 -21.13
C ILE A 13 30.18 -5.09 -21.87
N PHE A 14 30.20 -4.96 -23.19
CA PHE A 14 29.00 -4.92 -24.01
C PHE A 14 28.19 -6.23 -23.90
N VAL A 15 28.86 -7.39 -24.01
CA VAL A 15 28.21 -8.70 -23.88
C VAL A 15 27.60 -8.88 -22.49
N MET A 16 28.33 -8.52 -21.43
CA MET A 16 27.78 -8.57 -20.07
C MET A 16 26.55 -7.67 -19.90
N ALA A 17 26.58 -6.46 -20.46
CA ALA A 17 25.46 -5.53 -20.38
C ALA A 17 24.22 -6.03 -21.15
N VAL A 18 24.40 -6.56 -22.35
CA VAL A 18 23.32 -7.16 -23.14
C VAL A 18 22.75 -8.39 -22.43
N MET A 19 23.60 -9.23 -21.85
CA MET A 19 23.19 -10.40 -21.08
C MET A 19 22.35 -10.00 -19.85
N ALA A 20 22.78 -8.95 -19.11
CA ALA A 20 22.04 -8.43 -17.97
C ALA A 20 20.65 -7.91 -18.37
N ILE A 21 20.54 -7.19 -19.49
CA ILE A 21 19.25 -6.69 -19.99
C ILE A 21 18.34 -7.84 -20.44
N SER A 22 18.90 -8.84 -21.11
CA SER A 22 18.12 -9.94 -21.74
C SER A 22 17.45 -10.87 -20.74
N ILE A 23 17.97 -11.01 -19.51
CA ILE A 23 17.42 -11.90 -18.48
C ILE A 23 16.46 -11.10 -17.60
N PRO A 24 15.14 -11.34 -17.60
CA PRO A 24 14.16 -10.50 -16.89
C PRO A 24 14.47 -10.35 -15.39
N GLN A 25 14.77 -11.47 -14.72
CA GLN A 25 15.17 -11.53 -13.32
C GLN A 25 16.53 -12.19 -13.15
N ILE A 26 17.45 -11.50 -12.48
CA ILE A 26 18.77 -11.99 -12.11
C ILE A 26 18.68 -12.47 -10.67
N ASN A 27 18.61 -13.78 -10.50
CA ASN A 27 18.56 -14.43 -9.19
C ASN A 27 19.81 -15.29 -9.02
N PHE A 28 20.72 -14.89 -8.13
CA PHE A 28 21.84 -15.73 -7.73
C PHE A 28 22.11 -15.61 -6.22
N ASN A 29 22.42 -16.74 -5.60
CA ASN A 29 22.85 -16.79 -4.21
C ASN A 29 24.39 -16.75 -4.18
N LEU A 30 24.96 -15.75 -3.50
CA LEU A 30 26.40 -15.64 -3.31
C LEU A 30 26.71 -15.45 -1.83
N TRP A 31 27.41 -16.42 -1.23
CA TRP A 31 27.85 -16.37 0.18
C TRP A 31 26.73 -16.06 1.18
N GLY A 32 25.54 -16.64 1.00
CA GLY A 32 24.42 -16.46 1.91
C GLY A 32 23.64 -15.15 1.71
N TYR A 33 24.00 -14.33 0.73
CA TYR A 33 23.20 -13.19 0.29
C TYR A 33 22.42 -13.57 -0.98
N ASP A 34 21.09 -13.50 -0.89
CA ASP A 34 20.21 -13.67 -2.03
C ASP A 34 20.18 -12.37 -2.85
N PHE A 35 20.84 -12.38 -4.00
CA PHE A 35 20.80 -11.27 -4.95
C PHE A 35 19.66 -11.51 -5.93
N LYS A 36 18.52 -10.86 -5.66
CA LYS A 36 17.36 -10.80 -6.57
C LYS A 36 17.33 -9.42 -7.21
N ARG A 37 17.39 -9.35 -8.54
CA ARG A 37 17.34 -8.11 -9.32
C ARG A 37 16.46 -8.23 -10.55
N GLY A 38 15.81 -7.13 -10.88
CA GLY A 38 14.91 -7.05 -12.02
C GLY A 38 13.53 -7.57 -11.70
N GLU A 39 12.56 -7.07 -12.46
CA GLU A 39 11.14 -7.28 -12.22
C GLU A 39 10.48 -8.02 -13.39
N GLU A 40 9.63 -8.98 -13.07
CA GLU A 40 8.92 -9.76 -14.07
C GLU A 40 7.73 -8.94 -14.60
N GLY A 41 7.60 -8.84 -15.93
CA GLY A 41 6.54 -8.05 -16.56
C GLY A 41 6.81 -6.55 -16.71
N SER A 42 7.90 -6.02 -16.14
CA SER A 42 8.28 -4.60 -16.32
C SER A 42 9.13 -4.35 -17.57
N PHE A 43 9.13 -3.10 -18.07
CA PHE A 43 9.92 -2.71 -19.23
C PHE A 43 11.42 -2.99 -19.01
N LEU A 44 11.99 -3.91 -19.79
CA LEU A 44 13.39 -4.40 -19.72
C LEU A 44 13.79 -5.06 -18.37
N GLY A 45 12.81 -5.40 -17.53
CA GLY A 45 13.04 -5.89 -16.17
C GLY A 45 13.63 -4.84 -15.24
N LEU A 46 13.31 -3.55 -15.46
CA LEU A 46 13.71 -2.45 -14.57
C LEU A 46 12.67 -2.26 -13.46
N SER A 47 13.12 -1.95 -12.24
CA SER A 47 12.20 -1.58 -11.15
C SER A 47 11.60 -0.21 -11.46
N LEU A 48 10.29 -0.17 -11.75
CA LEU A 48 9.60 1.09 -12.03
C LEU A 48 9.14 1.75 -10.71
N GLY A 49 9.31 3.07 -10.62
CA GLY A 49 8.84 3.87 -9.50
C GLY A 49 7.32 4.04 -9.53
N LEU A 50 6.77 4.50 -8.40
CA LEU A 50 5.32 4.63 -8.22
C LEU A 50 4.66 5.57 -9.23
N ASP A 51 5.36 6.63 -9.64
CA ASP A 51 4.86 7.56 -10.67
C ASP A 51 4.61 6.89 -12.03
N LEU A 52 5.17 5.70 -12.27
CA LEU A 52 5.03 4.94 -13.50
C LEU A 52 4.10 3.72 -13.34
N LYS A 53 4.17 3.02 -12.20
CA LYS A 53 3.31 1.85 -11.92
C LYS A 53 1.92 2.22 -11.38
N GLY A 54 1.78 3.43 -10.85
CA GLY A 54 0.63 3.82 -10.02
C GLY A 54 0.65 3.20 -8.63
N GLY A 55 -0.11 3.82 -7.73
CA GLY A 55 -0.29 3.43 -6.34
C GLY A 55 -0.15 4.61 -5.38
N THR A 56 0.10 4.32 -4.10
CA THR A 56 -0.03 5.33 -3.02
C THR A 56 1.27 5.63 -2.30
N HIS A 57 1.50 6.92 -2.06
CA HIS A 57 2.45 7.42 -1.06
C HIS A 57 1.72 7.79 0.23
N LEU A 58 2.11 7.19 1.34
CA LEU A 58 1.66 7.56 2.69
C LEU A 58 2.87 8.00 3.51
N VAL A 59 2.77 9.15 4.17
CA VAL A 59 3.77 9.61 5.14
C VAL A 59 3.13 9.65 6.52
N TYR A 60 3.69 8.88 7.43
CA TYR A 60 3.30 8.84 8.83
C TYR A 60 4.34 9.55 9.71
N GLU A 61 3.87 10.21 10.75
CA GLU A 61 4.68 10.81 11.81
C GLU A 61 4.51 9.99 13.09
N ALA A 62 5.63 9.64 13.71
CA ALA A 62 5.66 8.87 14.94
C ALA A 62 5.19 9.74 16.12
N GLN A 63 4.26 9.19 16.90
CA GLN A 63 3.67 9.85 18.06
C GLN A 63 4.32 9.29 19.35
N PRO A 64 5.18 10.07 20.03
CA PRO A 64 5.78 9.62 21.29
C PRO A 64 4.69 9.46 22.36
N LYS A 65 4.84 8.45 23.22
CA LYS A 65 4.04 8.36 24.45
C LYS A 65 4.46 9.46 25.43
N GLU A 66 3.54 9.94 26.26
CA GLU A 66 3.81 11.02 27.23
C GLU A 66 5.08 10.72 28.05
N GLY A 67 6.09 11.58 27.92
CA GLY A 67 7.35 11.49 28.67
C GLY A 67 8.43 10.59 28.07
N GLU A 68 8.16 9.84 26.99
CA GLU A 68 9.15 9.00 26.30
C GLU A 68 9.74 9.69 25.06
N LYS A 69 11.03 9.48 24.83
CA LYS A 69 11.70 9.89 23.60
C LYS A 69 11.76 8.71 22.64
N ILE A 70 11.28 8.91 21.42
CA ILE A 70 11.43 7.93 20.34
C ILE A 70 12.92 7.69 20.08
N THR A 71 13.34 6.43 20.06
CA THR A 71 14.70 6.01 19.71
C THR A 71 14.78 5.52 18.26
N ALA A 72 16.00 5.41 17.73
CA ALA A 72 16.20 4.92 16.36
C ALA A 72 15.81 3.44 16.24
N ASP A 73 15.99 2.68 17.32
CA ASP A 73 15.61 1.27 17.41
C ASP A 73 14.08 1.10 17.40
N ASP A 74 13.34 2.00 18.05
CA ASP A 74 11.87 2.01 18.02
C ASP A 74 11.37 2.20 16.59
N MET A 75 11.92 3.19 15.87
CA MET A 75 11.55 3.48 14.48
C MET A 75 11.92 2.34 13.54
N GLU A 76 13.08 1.70 13.74
CA GLU A 76 13.45 0.50 12.99
C GLU A 76 12.52 -0.69 13.28
N GLY A 77 12.05 -0.81 14.53
CA GLY A 77 11.01 -1.76 14.92
C GLY A 77 9.69 -1.50 14.19
N VAL A 78 9.24 -0.24 14.17
CA VAL A 78 8.06 0.18 13.41
C VAL A 78 8.22 -0.14 11.92
N ARG A 79 9.36 0.22 11.30
CA ARG A 79 9.66 -0.07 9.89
C ARG A 79 9.49 -1.55 9.57
N LYS A 80 10.04 -2.44 10.40
CA LYS A 80 9.96 -3.90 10.21
C LYS A 80 8.54 -4.44 10.35
N ILE A 81 7.77 -3.93 11.31
CA ILE A 81 6.38 -4.36 11.51
C ILE A 81 5.53 -3.92 10.32
N LEU A 82 5.66 -2.66 9.89
CA LEU A 82 4.95 -2.15 8.73
C LEU A 82 5.32 -2.92 7.46
N GLU A 83 6.60 -3.20 7.25
CA GLU A 83 7.05 -4.03 6.11
C GLU A 83 6.39 -5.43 6.14
N LYS A 84 6.30 -6.08 7.31
CA LYS A 84 5.57 -7.36 7.46
C LYS A 84 4.07 -7.24 7.15
N ARG A 85 3.40 -6.19 7.67
CA ARG A 85 1.96 -5.96 7.44
C ARG A 85 1.67 -5.76 5.97
N VAL A 86 2.44 -4.90 5.32
CA VAL A 86 2.24 -4.58 3.91
C VAL A 86 2.59 -5.78 3.01
N ASN A 87 3.65 -6.53 3.32
CA ASN A 87 3.98 -7.75 2.58
C ASN A 87 2.87 -8.83 2.70
N SER A 88 2.17 -8.89 3.83
CA SER A 88 1.07 -9.85 4.06
C SER A 88 -0.17 -9.58 3.18
N PHE A 89 -0.24 -8.42 2.53
CA PHE A 89 -1.29 -8.09 1.56
C PHE A 89 -1.08 -8.67 0.17
N GLY A 90 0.10 -9.24 -0.11
CA GLY A 90 0.42 -9.70 -1.47
C GLY A 90 0.68 -8.56 -2.45
N ILE A 91 0.96 -7.35 -1.95
CA ILE A 91 1.41 -6.21 -2.76
C ILE A 91 2.81 -6.52 -3.27
N SER A 92 3.05 -6.26 -4.56
CA SER A 92 4.34 -6.50 -5.20
C SER A 92 5.32 -5.39 -4.81
N GLU A 93 6.24 -5.68 -3.90
CA GLU A 93 7.36 -4.81 -3.50
C GLU A 93 6.95 -3.47 -2.83
N PRO A 94 6.27 -3.51 -1.68
CA PRO A 94 6.08 -2.30 -0.89
C PRO A 94 7.42 -1.72 -0.42
N SER A 95 7.54 -0.40 -0.42
CA SER A 95 8.74 0.30 0.03
C SER A 95 8.41 1.07 1.32
N VAL A 96 9.05 0.68 2.42
CA VAL A 96 8.92 1.33 3.73
C VAL A 96 10.28 1.96 4.08
N GLN A 97 10.31 3.28 4.14
CA GLN A 97 11.53 4.07 4.36
C GLN A 97 11.38 4.96 5.59
N LEU A 98 12.40 4.98 6.43
CA LEU A 98 12.47 5.94 7.54
C LEU A 98 12.88 7.30 6.98
N LEU A 99 12.16 8.34 7.38
CA LEU A 99 12.44 9.73 7.05
C LEU A 99 12.90 10.46 8.32
N GLY A 100 14.00 11.21 8.20
CA GLY A 100 14.58 11.92 9.32
C GLY A 100 15.78 12.76 8.91
N ALA A 101 16.16 13.68 9.79
CA ALA A 101 17.36 14.46 9.64
C ALA A 101 18.61 13.58 9.83
N SER A 102 19.55 13.55 8.87
CA SER A 102 20.84 12.87 9.06
C SER A 102 21.52 13.32 10.36
N GLY A 103 21.68 12.41 11.32
CA GLY A 103 22.23 12.68 12.66
C GLY A 103 21.19 12.88 13.78
N SER A 104 19.89 12.81 13.49
CA SER A 104 18.82 12.73 14.49
C SER A 104 18.10 11.38 14.41
N THR A 105 17.29 11.09 15.43
CA THR A 105 16.31 10.01 15.33
C THR A 105 15.33 10.31 14.19
N PRO A 106 15.03 9.32 13.32
CA PRO A 106 13.93 9.45 12.37
C PRO A 106 12.62 9.72 13.11
N ASP A 107 11.78 10.59 12.58
CA ASP A 107 10.48 10.96 13.15
C ASP A 107 9.31 10.59 12.24
N ARG A 108 9.60 10.26 10.99
CA ARG A 108 8.60 9.99 9.95
C ARG A 108 8.89 8.69 9.22
N ILE A 109 7.86 8.11 8.62
CA ILE A 109 7.94 6.89 7.83
C ILE A 109 7.20 7.12 6.53
N LEU A 110 7.89 6.90 5.42
CA LEU A 110 7.31 6.87 4.09
C LEU A 110 6.96 5.42 3.73
N ILE A 111 5.72 5.20 3.32
CA ILE A 111 5.23 3.92 2.82
C ILE A 111 4.75 4.13 1.39
N GLN A 112 5.28 3.33 0.47
CA GLN A 112 4.89 3.31 -0.93
C GLN A 112 4.24 1.97 -1.25
N LEU A 113 3.01 2.03 -1.73
CA LEU A 113 2.16 0.88 -2.02
C LEU A 113 1.85 0.83 -3.52
N PRO A 114 2.68 0.18 -4.35
CA PRO A 114 2.42 0.07 -5.79
C PRO A 114 1.26 -0.89 -6.08
N GLY A 115 0.43 -0.55 -7.07
CA GLY A 115 -0.62 -1.46 -7.55
C GLY A 115 -1.82 -1.67 -6.63
N LEU A 116 -2.09 -0.74 -5.70
CA LEU A 116 -3.33 -0.66 -4.92
C LEU A 116 -4.37 0.26 -5.58
N ASP A 117 -4.61 0.08 -6.88
CA ASP A 117 -5.59 0.86 -7.63
C ASP A 117 -7.03 0.38 -7.38
N LYS A 118 -7.23 -0.92 -7.16
CA LYS A 118 -8.58 -1.48 -7.04
C LYS A 118 -9.08 -1.52 -5.61
N THR A 119 -10.14 -0.77 -5.37
CA THR A 119 -10.93 -0.85 -4.13
C THR A 119 -12.19 -1.68 -4.42
N ASN A 120 -12.48 -2.64 -3.56
CA ASN A 120 -13.66 -3.46 -3.61
C ASN A 120 -14.58 -3.14 -2.43
N ILE A 121 -15.69 -2.48 -2.73
CA ILE A 121 -16.74 -2.21 -1.77
C ILE A 121 -17.67 -3.42 -1.73
N LYS A 122 -17.82 -4.02 -0.55
CA LYS A 122 -18.81 -5.06 -0.30
C LYS A 122 -20.01 -4.47 0.41
N LEU A 123 -21.17 -4.74 -0.15
CA LEU A 123 -22.44 -4.18 0.27
C LEU A 123 -23.48 -5.30 0.36
N PHE A 124 -24.02 -5.55 1.54
CA PHE A 124 -25.18 -6.41 1.70
C PHE A 124 -26.41 -5.54 1.91
N ILE A 125 -27.38 -5.68 1.00
CA ILE A 125 -28.68 -5.01 1.09
C ILE A 125 -29.69 -6.08 1.50
N ALA A 126 -30.39 -5.90 2.61
CA ALA A 126 -31.37 -6.87 3.10
C ALA A 126 -32.72 -6.80 2.35
N SER A 127 -32.66 -6.67 1.02
CA SER A 127 -33.80 -6.72 0.11
C SER A 127 -33.42 -7.44 -1.18
N ASP A 128 -34.43 -7.96 -1.89
CA ASP A 128 -34.20 -8.62 -3.18
C ASP A 128 -33.90 -7.57 -4.26
N VAL A 129 -32.64 -7.20 -4.37
CA VAL A 129 -32.13 -6.24 -5.35
C VAL A 129 -31.40 -6.99 -6.47
N SER A 130 -31.61 -6.54 -7.71
CA SER A 130 -30.87 -7.05 -8.88
C SER A 130 -29.56 -6.29 -9.07
N VAL A 131 -28.58 -6.94 -9.69
CA VAL A 131 -27.26 -6.34 -9.97
C VAL A 131 -27.40 -5.10 -10.86
N GLU A 132 -28.34 -5.12 -11.80
CA GLU A 132 -28.60 -4.02 -12.74
C GLU A 132 -29.10 -2.76 -12.03
N LYS A 133 -29.89 -2.91 -10.95
CA LYS A 133 -30.38 -1.75 -10.18
C LYS A 133 -29.22 -1.06 -9.45
N VAL A 134 -28.32 -1.83 -8.85
CA VAL A 134 -27.12 -1.33 -8.18
C VAL A 134 -26.16 -0.66 -9.17
N GLU A 135 -25.92 -1.30 -10.32
CA GLU A 135 -25.07 -0.74 -11.37
C GLU A 135 -25.66 0.55 -11.97
N GLY A 136 -26.99 0.60 -12.16
CA GLY A 136 -27.71 1.78 -12.63
C GLY A 136 -27.54 2.98 -11.69
N LEU A 137 -27.69 2.76 -10.37
CA LEU A 137 -27.51 3.78 -9.34
C LEU A 137 -26.08 4.33 -9.31
N LEU A 138 -25.08 3.44 -9.38
CA LEU A 138 -23.67 3.86 -9.41
C LEU A 138 -23.37 4.75 -10.63
N LYS A 139 -23.97 4.46 -11.79
CA LYS A 139 -23.79 5.23 -13.01
C LYS A 139 -24.56 6.55 -13.03
N SER A 140 -25.75 6.60 -12.44
CA SER A 140 -26.59 7.81 -12.48
C SER A 140 -26.19 8.84 -11.43
N GLU A 141 -25.91 8.40 -10.21
CA GLU A 141 -25.69 9.30 -9.07
C GLU A 141 -24.22 9.68 -8.89
N PHE A 142 -23.28 8.90 -9.44
CA PHE A 142 -21.84 9.12 -9.24
C PHE A 142 -21.04 9.26 -10.54
N PRO A 143 -20.91 10.48 -11.11
CA PRO A 143 -20.08 10.72 -12.28
C PRO A 143 -18.59 10.47 -11.94
N GLY A 144 -18.04 9.37 -12.49
CA GLY A 144 -16.67 8.91 -12.20
C GLY A 144 -16.57 7.39 -11.98
N TYR A 145 -17.66 6.75 -11.56
CA TYR A 145 -17.70 5.30 -11.29
C TYR A 145 -18.36 4.49 -12.42
N GLU A 146 -18.40 5.03 -13.63
CA GLU A 146 -19.05 4.38 -14.80
C GLU A 146 -18.45 3.01 -15.16
N LYS A 147 -17.19 2.78 -14.77
CA LYS A 147 -16.46 1.53 -15.00
C LYS A 147 -16.55 0.56 -13.81
N ALA A 148 -17.24 0.93 -12.74
CA ALA A 148 -17.41 0.06 -11.58
C ALA A 148 -18.07 -1.25 -12.00
N LYS A 149 -17.50 -2.38 -11.56
CA LYS A 149 -18.05 -3.71 -11.84
C LYS A 149 -18.81 -4.19 -10.61
N VAL A 150 -20.10 -4.44 -10.79
CA VAL A 150 -20.94 -4.99 -9.73
C VAL A 150 -21.12 -6.49 -9.97
N SER A 151 -20.96 -7.28 -8.92
CA SER A 151 -21.23 -8.72 -8.92
C SER A 151 -21.94 -9.10 -7.62
N LYS A 152 -22.78 -10.13 -7.64
CA LYS A 152 -23.45 -10.67 -6.44
C LYS A 152 -22.76 -11.97 -6.04
N LEU A 153 -22.33 -12.09 -4.80
CA LEU A 153 -21.71 -13.27 -4.22
C LEU A 153 -22.80 -14.31 -3.85
N GLU A 154 -22.36 -15.53 -3.56
CA GLU A 154 -23.25 -16.65 -3.17
C GLU A 154 -24.06 -16.37 -1.89
N ASP A 155 -23.53 -15.52 -1.00
CA ASP A 155 -24.17 -15.11 0.25
C ASP A 155 -25.16 -13.94 0.07
N GLY A 156 -25.37 -13.47 -1.17
CA GLY A 156 -26.24 -12.34 -1.50
C GLY A 156 -25.57 -10.96 -1.39
N THR A 157 -24.32 -10.89 -0.97
CA THR A 157 -23.54 -9.64 -0.88
C THR A 157 -23.16 -9.13 -2.27
N PHE A 158 -23.33 -7.84 -2.52
CA PHE A 158 -22.81 -7.18 -3.71
C PHE A 158 -21.33 -6.83 -3.52
N SER A 159 -20.50 -7.19 -4.49
CA SER A 159 -19.13 -6.72 -4.61
C SER A 159 -19.05 -5.72 -5.76
N ILE A 160 -18.67 -4.50 -5.41
CA ILE A 160 -18.53 -3.35 -6.29
C ILE A 160 -17.03 -3.06 -6.40
N LEU A 161 -16.44 -3.47 -7.51
CA LEU A 161 -15.03 -3.24 -7.80
C LEU A 161 -14.87 -1.91 -8.53
N ILE A 162 -14.12 -1.00 -7.90
CA ILE A 162 -13.88 0.37 -8.34
C ILE A 162 -12.36 0.54 -8.58
N ASP A 163 -11.99 1.16 -9.70
CA ASP A 163 -10.59 1.37 -10.09
C ASP A 163 -9.92 2.57 -9.39
N ASP A 164 -10.68 3.51 -8.81
CA ASP A 164 -10.15 4.64 -8.02
C ASP A 164 -11.29 5.23 -7.16
N LEU A 165 -11.06 5.42 -5.85
CA LEU A 165 -11.94 6.26 -5.03
C LEU A 165 -11.44 7.70 -5.13
N SER A 166 -12.04 8.49 -6.01
CA SER A 166 -11.72 9.91 -6.07
C SER A 166 -12.47 10.66 -4.97
N SER A 167 -11.75 11.09 -3.92
CA SER A 167 -12.27 11.99 -2.89
C SER A 167 -12.54 13.38 -3.49
N SER A 168 -13.68 13.57 -4.14
CA SER A 168 -14.10 14.89 -4.62
C SER A 168 -14.84 15.63 -3.50
N GLY A 169 -14.19 15.85 -2.36
CA GLY A 169 -14.82 16.51 -1.20
C GLY A 169 -13.84 17.31 -0.37
N ASN A 170 -13.81 18.63 -0.58
CA ASN A 170 -13.16 19.56 0.34
C ASN A 170 -14.13 19.84 1.50
N SER A 171 -14.28 18.91 2.44
CA SER A 171 -15.18 19.04 3.59
C SER A 171 -14.40 19.35 4.86
N ASN A 172 -14.73 20.50 5.46
CA ASN A 172 -14.12 21.03 6.69
C ASN A 172 -14.83 20.55 7.98
N ASN A 173 -15.61 19.46 7.94
CA ASN A 173 -16.38 19.02 9.09
C ASN A 173 -15.66 17.93 9.90
N GLN A 174 -15.44 18.19 11.19
CA GLN A 174 -14.71 17.33 12.12
C GLN A 174 -15.42 16.00 12.47
N VAL A 175 -16.56 15.68 11.83
CA VAL A 175 -17.33 14.43 12.02
C VAL A 175 -16.88 13.32 11.03
N GLU A 176 -16.10 13.65 10.00
CA GLU A 176 -15.69 12.75 8.91
C GLU A 176 -14.28 12.15 9.07
N LYS A 177 -13.76 12.02 10.30
CA LYS A 177 -12.38 11.53 10.51
C LYS A 177 -12.18 10.03 10.28
N LEU A 178 -13.26 9.27 10.09
CA LEU A 178 -13.23 7.81 10.09
C LEU A 178 -13.50 7.19 8.70
N ALA A 179 -14.10 7.94 7.77
CA ALA A 179 -14.43 7.48 6.42
C ALA A 179 -14.09 8.52 5.33
N ASP A 180 -13.60 8.06 4.17
CA ASP A 180 -13.42 8.90 2.98
C ASP A 180 -14.76 9.57 2.62
N PRO A 181 -14.82 10.88 2.36
CA PRO A 181 -16.04 11.58 1.96
C PRO A 181 -16.80 10.88 0.81
N ALA A 182 -16.08 10.27 -0.13
CA ALA A 182 -16.70 9.52 -1.24
C ALA A 182 -17.50 8.30 -0.75
N ILE A 183 -17.07 7.64 0.33
CA ILE A 183 -17.77 6.50 0.93
C ILE A 183 -19.06 6.96 1.59
N VAL A 184 -18.99 8.08 2.31
CA VAL A 184 -20.15 8.66 3.00
C VAL A 184 -21.21 9.07 1.98
N ASP A 185 -20.80 9.69 0.87
CA ASP A 185 -21.69 10.05 -0.23
C ASP A 185 -22.34 8.80 -0.86
N ILE A 186 -21.55 7.74 -1.12
CA ILE A 186 -22.08 6.47 -1.60
C ILE A 186 -23.17 5.95 -0.66
N LEU A 187 -22.86 5.81 0.63
CA LEU A 187 -23.80 5.24 1.59
C LEU A 187 -25.06 6.08 1.80
N ASN A 188 -24.96 7.40 1.76
CA ASN A 188 -26.13 8.28 1.85
C ASN A 188 -27.10 8.06 0.67
N VAL A 189 -26.59 7.89 -0.55
CA VAL A 189 -27.44 7.59 -1.72
C VAL A 189 -28.06 6.20 -1.60
N PHE A 190 -27.27 5.20 -1.21
CA PHE A 190 -27.77 3.83 -1.06
C PHE A 190 -28.82 3.71 0.05
N ASP A 191 -28.64 4.34 1.20
CA ASP A 191 -29.63 4.30 2.28
C ASP A 191 -30.91 5.06 1.93
N LYS A 192 -30.80 6.14 1.15
CA LYS A 192 -31.97 6.87 0.63
C LYS A 192 -32.78 6.02 -0.36
N GLU A 193 -32.10 5.31 -1.27
CA GLU A 193 -32.75 4.49 -2.30
C GLU A 193 -33.25 3.14 -1.74
N PHE A 194 -32.60 2.64 -0.70
CA PHE A 194 -32.92 1.38 -0.03
C PHE A 194 -33.15 1.61 1.47
N PRO A 195 -34.28 2.24 1.87
CA PRO A 195 -34.54 2.52 3.28
C PRO A 195 -34.67 1.23 4.11
N VAL A 196 -34.32 1.31 5.38
CA VAL A 196 -34.48 0.21 6.35
C VAL A 196 -35.96 0.12 6.71
N LYS A 197 -36.53 -1.08 6.68
CA LYS A 197 -37.93 -1.36 7.05
C LYS A 197 -37.96 -2.36 8.20
N LEU A 198 -38.38 -1.90 9.36
CA LEU A 198 -38.63 -2.74 10.53
C LEU A 198 -40.10 -3.14 10.55
N VAL A 199 -40.38 -4.44 10.50
CA VAL A 199 -41.72 -5.00 10.64
C VAL A 199 -41.85 -5.58 12.04
N LEU A 200 -42.83 -5.10 12.80
CA LEU A 200 -43.17 -5.54 14.15
C LEU A 200 -44.58 -6.13 14.15
N ALA A 201 -44.73 -7.35 14.66
CA ALA A 201 -46.03 -8.00 14.82
C ALA A 201 -46.31 -8.26 16.31
N PHE A 202 -47.35 -7.63 16.82
CA PHE A 202 -47.83 -7.73 18.20
C PHE A 202 -48.90 -8.81 18.31
N SER A 203 -48.81 -9.62 19.34
CA SER A 203 -49.84 -10.58 19.70
C SER A 203 -50.96 -9.85 20.43
N PRO A 204 -52.23 -10.05 20.07
CA PRO A 204 -53.34 -9.58 20.90
C PRO A 204 -53.21 -10.27 22.27
N GLY A 205 -53.31 -9.48 23.35
CA GLY A 205 -53.19 -10.00 24.71
C GLY A 205 -54.31 -10.99 25.04
N GLU A 206 -53.96 -12.16 25.57
CA GLU A 206 -54.94 -13.04 26.22
C GLU A 206 -55.21 -12.51 27.63
N ASN A 207 -56.28 -11.73 27.80
CA ASN A 207 -56.80 -11.42 29.13
C ASN A 207 -57.76 -12.54 29.56
N GLU A 208 -57.43 -13.25 30.65
CA GLU A 208 -58.25 -14.32 31.27
C GLU A 208 -59.53 -13.83 31.98
N SER A 209 -60.21 -12.80 31.48
CA SER A 209 -61.46 -12.33 32.09
C SER A 209 -62.56 -12.16 31.03
N GLU A 210 -63.57 -13.01 31.15
CA GLU A 210 -64.79 -13.02 30.35
C GLU A 210 -65.57 -11.70 30.42
N GLU A 211 -66.21 -11.40 29.28
CA GLU A 211 -67.34 -10.50 29.03
C GLU A 211 -67.11 -8.99 28.78
N GLU A 212 -67.56 -8.62 27.56
CA GLU A 212 -68.00 -7.32 27.03
C GLU A 212 -66.97 -6.31 26.49
N THR A 213 -67.08 -6.10 25.16
CA THR A 213 -66.38 -5.10 24.30
C THR A 213 -64.86 -5.19 24.28
N GLN A 214 -64.36 -6.14 23.47
CA GLN A 214 -62.96 -6.29 23.10
C GLN A 214 -62.44 -5.07 22.34
N GLU A 215 -61.71 -4.17 23.00
CA GLU A 215 -60.62 -3.46 22.33
C GLU A 215 -59.43 -4.42 22.34
N GLU A 216 -58.97 -4.83 21.15
CA GLU A 216 -57.71 -5.55 21.04
C GLU A 216 -56.60 -4.67 21.63
N ASP A 217 -55.87 -5.19 22.61
CA ASP A 217 -54.76 -4.51 23.31
C ASP A 217 -53.53 -4.44 22.39
N LEU A 218 -53.70 -3.75 21.26
CA LEU A 218 -52.70 -3.52 20.23
C LEU A 218 -52.26 -2.05 20.31
N PRO A 219 -50.96 -1.77 20.16
CA PRO A 219 -50.45 -0.41 20.30
C PRO A 219 -50.95 0.51 19.20
N ASP A 220 -51.33 1.73 19.55
CA ASP A 220 -51.65 2.75 18.56
C ASP A 220 -50.38 3.28 17.87
N ILE A 221 -50.52 3.80 16.65
CA ILE A 221 -49.40 4.37 15.87
C ILE A 221 -48.68 5.44 16.68
N SER A 222 -49.42 6.28 17.41
CA SER A 222 -48.86 7.34 18.27
C SER A 222 -47.91 6.82 19.36
N GLN A 223 -48.17 5.63 19.90
CA GLN A 223 -47.31 4.99 20.90
C GLN A 223 -46.02 4.47 20.26
N ILE A 224 -46.11 3.90 19.06
CA ILE A 224 -44.96 3.45 18.27
C ILE A 224 -44.10 4.65 17.85
N GLU A 225 -44.70 5.74 17.39
CA GLU A 225 -43.98 6.99 17.04
C GLU A 225 -43.12 7.49 18.21
N SER A 226 -43.66 7.51 19.43
CA SER A 226 -42.93 7.98 20.61
C SER A 226 -41.66 7.16 20.91
N ILE A 227 -41.71 5.85 20.65
CA ILE A 227 -40.55 4.96 20.81
C ILE A 227 -39.55 5.20 19.68
N VAL A 228 -40.02 5.33 18.43
CA VAL A 228 -39.14 5.61 17.29
C VAL A 228 -38.41 6.94 17.46
N GLU A 229 -39.08 7.98 17.96
CA GLU A 229 -38.44 9.27 18.28
C GLU A 229 -37.35 9.13 19.35
N SER A 230 -37.56 8.26 20.34
CA SER A 230 -36.57 7.99 21.40
C SER A 230 -35.30 7.29 20.88
N LEU A 231 -35.37 6.61 19.74
CA LEU A 231 -34.22 5.96 19.09
C LEU A 231 -33.30 6.95 18.36
N GLY A 232 -33.69 8.22 18.21
CA GLY A 232 -32.84 9.27 17.63
C GLY A 232 -32.61 9.15 16.12
N VAL A 233 -33.52 8.50 15.41
CA VAL A 233 -33.53 8.32 13.94
C VAL A 233 -33.97 9.62 13.25
N GLY A 234 -33.44 9.91 12.05
CA GLY A 234 -33.64 11.19 11.37
C GLY A 234 -35.07 11.41 10.86
N SER A 235 -35.46 10.65 9.83
CA SER A 235 -36.81 10.65 9.25
C SER A 235 -37.36 9.22 9.21
N PHE A 236 -38.65 9.06 9.52
CA PHE A 236 -39.32 7.78 9.52
C PHE A 236 -40.79 7.90 9.08
N GLU A 237 -41.32 6.82 8.52
CA GLU A 237 -42.73 6.65 8.17
C GLU A 237 -43.26 5.35 8.80
N ILE A 238 -44.46 5.40 9.38
CA ILE A 238 -45.11 4.23 9.99
C ILE A 238 -46.36 3.89 9.19
N GLU A 239 -46.46 2.63 8.79
CA GLU A 239 -47.61 2.07 8.07
C GLU A 239 -48.17 0.88 8.88
N ASP A 240 -49.46 0.92 9.20
CA ASP A 240 -50.18 -0.25 9.70
C ASP A 240 -50.58 -1.13 8.51
N LEU A 241 -49.94 -2.29 8.40
CA LEU A 241 -50.16 -3.20 7.29
C LEU A 241 -51.45 -4.02 7.48
N ARG A 242 -51.71 -4.42 8.72
CA ARG A 242 -52.86 -5.21 9.22
C ARG A 242 -52.89 -5.07 10.74
N GLN A 243 -54.07 -5.14 11.34
CA GLN A 243 -54.29 -5.09 12.78
C GLN A 243 -53.19 -5.82 13.59
N GLY A 244 -52.35 -5.04 14.28
CA GLY A 244 -51.23 -5.51 15.10
C GLY A 244 -49.88 -5.71 14.39
N VAL A 245 -49.78 -5.40 13.10
CA VAL A 245 -48.55 -5.51 12.29
C VAL A 245 -48.17 -4.15 11.70
N TYR A 246 -47.09 -3.58 12.23
CA TYR A 246 -46.61 -2.25 11.88
C TYR A 246 -45.31 -2.35 11.08
N GLN A 247 -45.21 -1.57 10.02
CA GLN A 247 -44.00 -1.37 9.24
C GLN A 247 -43.46 0.04 9.49
N ILE A 248 -42.26 0.12 10.05
CA ILE A 248 -41.54 1.36 10.29
C ILE A 248 -40.45 1.48 9.23
N THR A 249 -40.57 2.45 8.34
CA THR A 249 -39.59 2.77 7.30
C THR A 249 -38.68 3.88 7.81
N LEU A 250 -37.38 3.60 7.92
CA LEU A 250 -36.34 4.54 8.36
C LEU A 250 -35.56 5.00 7.13
N THR A 251 -35.69 6.27 6.76
CA THR A 251 -35.10 6.87 5.54
C THR A 251 -33.75 7.54 5.79
N GLU A 252 -33.46 7.93 7.02
CA GLU A 252 -32.18 8.52 7.42
C GLU A 252 -31.67 7.83 8.69
N PHE A 253 -31.20 6.59 8.52
CA PHE A 253 -30.53 5.87 9.59
C PHE A 253 -29.15 6.49 9.80
N LYS A 254 -28.85 6.96 11.02
CA LYS A 254 -27.52 7.54 11.31
C LYS A 254 -26.46 6.45 11.19
N HIS A 255 -25.49 6.69 10.32
CA HIS A 255 -24.34 5.81 10.15
C HIS A 255 -23.49 5.81 11.41
N ASN A 256 -23.44 4.70 12.12
CA ASN A 256 -22.42 4.45 13.11
C ASN A 256 -21.32 3.64 12.43
N PHE A 257 -20.43 4.33 11.71
CA PHE A 257 -19.19 3.68 11.30
C PHE A 257 -18.40 3.39 12.56
N ASP A 258 -17.97 2.14 12.74
CA ASP A 258 -16.77 1.90 13.54
C ASP A 258 -15.66 2.80 12.97
N SER A 259 -14.67 3.13 13.78
CA SER A 259 -13.40 3.77 13.43
C SER A 259 -12.65 3.20 12.20
N LYS A 260 -13.23 2.21 11.51
CA LYS A 260 -12.64 1.20 10.65
C LYS A 260 -13.40 1.01 9.32
N ASN A 261 -14.23 1.98 8.89
CA ASN A 261 -14.99 1.98 7.61
C ASN A 261 -15.92 0.78 7.42
N PHE A 262 -16.43 0.24 8.52
CA PHE A 262 -17.25 -0.96 8.54
C PHE A 262 -18.60 -0.62 9.15
N ARG A 263 -19.66 -1.05 8.48
CA ARG A 263 -21.02 -1.07 9.03
C ARG A 263 -21.44 -2.53 9.03
N GLU A 264 -21.74 -3.07 10.19
CA GLU A 264 -22.41 -4.35 10.33
C GLU A 264 -23.53 -4.13 11.31
N PHE A 265 -24.76 -4.28 10.81
CA PHE A 265 -25.94 -4.28 11.64
C PHE A 265 -26.11 -5.71 12.14
N ASP A 266 -25.78 -5.94 13.41
CA ASP A 266 -25.77 -7.28 14.00
C ASP A 266 -27.09 -7.62 14.70
N SER A 267 -27.17 -8.83 15.26
CA SER A 267 -28.36 -9.25 16.02
C SER A 267 -28.57 -8.45 17.30
N GLN A 268 -27.51 -7.87 17.87
CA GLN A 268 -27.55 -7.05 19.08
C GLN A 268 -28.13 -5.68 18.78
N ASP A 269 -27.78 -5.07 17.63
CA ASP A 269 -28.35 -3.83 17.14
C ASP A 269 -29.85 -3.96 16.90
N LEU A 270 -30.26 -5.08 16.27
CA LEU A 270 -31.67 -5.40 16.09
C LEU A 270 -32.38 -5.55 17.44
N GLN A 271 -31.77 -6.22 18.42
CA GLN A 271 -32.34 -6.31 19.77
C GLN A 271 -32.43 -4.93 20.42
N ASN A 272 -31.42 -4.08 20.32
CA ASN A 272 -31.45 -2.73 20.90
C ASN A 272 -32.57 -1.87 20.30
N ILE A 273 -32.85 -2.04 19.01
CA ILE A 273 -33.94 -1.35 18.31
C ILE A 273 -35.31 -1.94 18.70
N VAL A 274 -35.43 -3.26 18.82
CA VAL A 274 -36.71 -3.94 19.10
C VAL A 274 -37.07 -3.91 20.60
N ASN A 275 -36.08 -3.94 21.50
CA ASN A 275 -36.24 -4.02 22.95
C ASN A 275 -37.20 -2.97 23.53
N PRO A 276 -37.11 -1.68 23.15
CA PRO A 276 -38.05 -0.66 23.61
C PRO A 276 -39.52 -0.98 23.28
N PHE A 277 -39.79 -1.61 22.14
CA PHE A 277 -41.15 -1.90 21.69
C PHE A 277 -41.86 -3.00 22.49
N PHE A 278 -41.12 -3.85 23.22
CA PHE A 278 -41.74 -4.83 24.13
C PHE A 278 -42.48 -4.17 25.31
N SER A 279 -42.23 -2.88 25.57
CA SER A 279 -43.04 -2.10 26.54
C SER A 279 -44.48 -1.86 26.09
N LEU A 280 -44.76 -1.99 24.78
CA LEU A 280 -46.08 -1.76 24.20
C LEU A 280 -46.93 -3.03 24.09
N GLY A 281 -46.34 -4.22 24.27
CA GLY A 281 -47.04 -5.49 24.13
C GLY A 281 -46.11 -6.65 23.75
N SER A 282 -46.70 -7.84 23.63
CA SER A 282 -45.93 -9.05 23.27
C SER A 282 -45.67 -9.10 21.77
N ILE A 283 -44.41 -8.98 21.35
CA ILE A 283 -44.01 -9.08 19.94
C ILE A 283 -43.69 -10.55 19.63
N TYR A 284 -44.42 -11.16 18.70
CA TYR A 284 -44.18 -12.56 18.28
C TYR A 284 -43.34 -12.66 17.00
N GLN A 285 -43.21 -11.56 16.25
CA GLN A 285 -42.35 -11.49 15.08
C GLN A 285 -41.78 -10.08 14.92
N ALA A 286 -40.45 -9.99 14.79
CA ALA A 286 -39.74 -8.79 14.39
C ALA A 286 -38.81 -9.15 13.23
N SER A 287 -38.83 -8.37 12.16
CA SER A 287 -37.92 -8.57 11.03
C SER A 287 -37.49 -7.26 10.44
N LEU A 288 -36.23 -7.20 10.03
CA LEU A 288 -35.66 -6.06 9.30
C LEU A 288 -35.52 -6.44 7.83
N THR A 289 -36.00 -5.58 6.94
CA THR A 289 -35.87 -5.71 5.49
C THR A 289 -35.41 -4.38 4.90
N GLY A 290 -34.80 -4.38 3.72
CA GLY A 290 -34.19 -3.17 3.16
C GLY A 290 -32.95 -2.70 3.92
N GLY A 291 -32.43 -1.54 3.55
CA GLY A 291 -31.21 -0.99 4.13
C GLY A 291 -29.93 -1.66 3.67
N VAL A 292 -28.84 -0.90 3.72
CA VAL A 292 -27.48 -1.44 3.69
C VAL A 292 -27.17 -2.02 5.08
N VAL A 293 -27.29 -3.34 5.23
CA VAL A 293 -27.08 -4.04 6.51
C VAL A 293 -25.60 -4.34 6.75
N LYS A 294 -24.84 -4.55 5.68
CA LYS A 294 -23.39 -4.71 5.76
C LYS A 294 -22.70 -3.84 4.74
N PHE A 295 -21.68 -3.13 5.17
CA PHE A 295 -20.77 -2.38 4.33
C PHE A 295 -19.35 -2.63 4.79
N SER A 296 -18.50 -3.10 3.88
CA SER A 296 -17.07 -3.19 4.13
C SER A 296 -16.28 -2.77 2.91
N ILE A 297 -15.09 -2.25 3.16
CA ILE A 297 -14.14 -1.89 2.12
C ILE A 297 -12.98 -2.85 2.20
N THR A 298 -12.77 -3.54 1.08
CA THR A 298 -11.65 -4.46 0.88
C THR A 298 -10.80 -4.02 -0.28
N GLY A 299 -9.53 -4.35 -0.22
CA GLY A 299 -8.53 -3.93 -1.17
C GLY A 299 -8.27 -2.43 -1.16
N GLY A 300 -7.42 -2.02 -2.08
CA GLY A 300 -7.07 -0.63 -2.28
C GLY A 300 -6.31 -0.01 -1.09
N VAL A 301 -6.24 1.31 -1.15
CA VAL A 301 -5.44 2.15 -0.25
C VAL A 301 -6.04 2.20 1.16
N GLU A 302 -7.37 2.22 1.25
CA GLU A 302 -8.10 2.35 2.52
C GLU A 302 -7.86 1.17 3.46
N GLU A 303 -7.91 -0.06 2.95
CA GLU A 303 -7.64 -1.25 3.78
C GLU A 303 -6.19 -1.26 4.29
N ALA A 304 -5.25 -0.85 3.44
CA ALA A 304 -3.85 -0.73 3.83
C ALA A 304 -3.63 0.37 4.89
N LYS A 305 -4.25 1.55 4.73
CA LYS A 305 -4.18 2.66 5.70
C LYS A 305 -4.66 2.24 7.08
N LYS A 306 -5.80 1.55 7.14
CA LYS A 306 -6.36 0.99 8.37
C LYS A 306 -5.32 0.14 9.09
N LEU A 307 -4.74 -0.84 8.43
CA LEU A 307 -3.81 -1.78 9.08
C LEU A 307 -2.43 -1.21 9.40
N ILE A 308 -1.97 -0.24 8.62
CA ILE A 308 -0.71 0.46 8.86
C ILE A 308 -0.79 1.34 10.12
N GLY A 309 -1.92 2.02 10.33
CA GLY A 309 -2.10 2.94 11.44
C GLY A 309 -2.32 2.28 12.80
N GLU A 310 -2.82 1.04 12.82
CA GLU A 310 -3.22 0.35 14.07
C GLU A 310 -2.02 -0.08 14.91
N THR A 311 -2.07 0.01 16.23
CA THR A 311 -0.97 -0.47 17.06
C THR A 311 -0.95 -2.00 17.12
N ALA A 312 -2.09 -2.68 17.10
CA ALA A 312 -2.23 -4.14 17.27
C ALA A 312 -1.65 -4.66 18.60
N LEU A 313 -1.86 -3.94 19.69
CA LEU A 313 -1.47 -4.36 21.03
C LEU A 313 -2.39 -5.47 21.53
N LEU A 314 -1.90 -6.70 21.50
CA LEU A 314 -2.60 -7.87 22.04
C LEU A 314 -2.32 -8.05 23.54
N GLU A 315 -3.37 -7.97 24.35
CA GLU A 315 -3.33 -8.25 25.78
C GLU A 315 -4.24 -9.42 26.13
N PHE A 316 -3.76 -10.30 27.01
CA PHE A 316 -4.58 -11.33 27.65
C PHE A 316 -4.82 -10.93 29.10
N LYS A 317 -6.05 -11.12 29.58
CA LYS A 317 -6.43 -10.91 30.98
C LYS A 317 -7.28 -12.07 31.47
N GLU A 318 -7.04 -12.50 32.69
CA GLU A 318 -7.88 -13.49 33.35
C GLU A 318 -9.07 -12.75 33.96
N ARG A 319 -10.27 -13.10 33.49
CA ARG A 319 -11.53 -12.53 33.95
C ARG A 319 -12.08 -13.37 35.09
N ASP A 320 -11.97 -12.84 36.30
CA ASP A 320 -12.51 -13.44 37.51
C ASP A 320 -14.03 -13.19 37.54
N CYS A 321 -14.81 -14.24 37.27
CA CYS A 321 -16.25 -14.14 37.08
C CYS A 321 -17.06 -14.29 38.37
N LEU A 322 -16.41 -14.31 39.55
CA LEU A 322 -17.01 -14.71 40.83
C LEU A 322 -17.57 -16.16 40.80
N PRO A 323 -17.57 -16.90 41.93
CA PRO A 323 -18.00 -18.31 41.94
C PRO A 323 -19.48 -18.46 41.56
N VAL A 324 -19.89 -19.60 41.00
CA VAL A 324 -21.32 -19.84 40.66
C VAL A 324 -22.20 -19.95 41.90
N ASP A 325 -21.71 -20.65 42.94
CA ASP A 325 -22.41 -20.84 44.20
C ASP A 325 -21.50 -20.36 45.35
N ASN A 326 -21.94 -19.33 46.08
CA ASN A 326 -21.28 -18.90 47.31
C ASN A 326 -22.17 -19.19 48.53
N LEU A 327 -21.99 -20.38 49.12
CA LEU A 327 -22.78 -20.91 50.25
C LEU A 327 -22.67 -20.08 51.55
N THR A 328 -21.89 -19.00 51.57
CA THR A 328 -21.64 -18.19 52.77
C THR A 328 -22.38 -16.85 52.79
N VAL A 329 -23.06 -16.47 51.71
CA VAL A 329 -23.76 -15.19 51.57
C VAL A 329 -25.26 -15.43 51.60
N THR A 330 -25.97 -14.74 52.49
CA THR A 330 -27.42 -14.92 52.72
C THR A 330 -28.32 -14.39 51.60
N ASP A 331 -27.77 -13.57 50.70
CA ASP A 331 -28.47 -12.97 49.56
C ASP A 331 -27.69 -13.25 48.24
N TRP A 332 -27.41 -14.53 47.98
CA TRP A 332 -26.73 -15.01 46.78
C TRP A 332 -27.73 -15.65 45.80
N PRO A 333 -27.78 -15.27 44.51
CA PRO A 333 -26.91 -14.33 43.78
C PRO A 333 -27.15 -12.84 44.11
N PRO A 334 -26.16 -11.96 43.90
CA PRO A 334 -26.29 -10.53 44.15
C PRO A 334 -27.40 -9.87 43.30
N ASP A 335 -27.90 -8.73 43.77
CA ASP A 335 -28.93 -7.91 43.12
C ASP A 335 -30.29 -8.62 42.86
N GLY A 336 -30.58 -9.74 43.55
CA GLY A 336 -31.86 -10.44 43.45
C GLY A 336 -32.08 -11.21 42.15
N LEU A 337 -30.99 -11.46 41.40
CA LEU A 337 -31.02 -12.21 40.14
C LEU A 337 -31.41 -13.68 40.37
N SER A 338 -32.09 -14.28 39.39
CA SER A 338 -32.29 -15.73 39.38
C SER A 338 -30.94 -16.45 39.20
N LYS A 339 -30.85 -17.72 39.62
CA LYS A 339 -29.61 -18.51 39.45
C LYS A 339 -29.17 -18.61 37.99
N ASN A 340 -30.12 -18.71 37.06
CA ASN A 340 -29.81 -18.77 35.62
C ASN A 340 -29.32 -17.42 35.09
N ASP A 341 -29.94 -16.32 35.51
CA ASP A 341 -29.52 -14.98 35.10
C ASP A 341 -28.13 -14.65 35.64
N TRP A 342 -27.82 -15.07 36.87
CA TRP A 342 -26.49 -14.92 37.45
C TRP A 342 -25.41 -15.65 36.64
N ILE A 343 -25.66 -16.91 36.28
CA ILE A 343 -24.72 -17.71 35.48
C ILE A 343 -24.43 -17.03 34.14
N ASN A 344 -25.46 -16.43 33.53
CA ASN A 344 -25.31 -15.73 32.24
C ASN A 344 -24.63 -14.36 32.38
N GLN A 345 -24.86 -13.63 33.47
CA GLN A 345 -24.37 -12.25 33.60
C GLN A 345 -22.99 -12.14 34.26
N ARG A 346 -22.59 -13.08 35.10
CA ARG A 346 -21.39 -12.92 35.94
C ARG A 346 -20.08 -12.71 35.18
N CYS A 347 -19.95 -13.28 33.96
CA CYS A 347 -18.78 -13.10 33.09
C CYS A 347 -18.96 -12.03 31.99
N LEU A 348 -20.18 -11.50 31.83
CA LEU A 348 -20.53 -10.60 30.73
C LEU A 348 -20.80 -9.17 31.20
N ASN A 349 -21.27 -9.00 32.44
CA ASN A 349 -21.57 -7.70 33.01
C ASN A 349 -20.35 -7.16 33.78
N PRO A 350 -19.78 -6.00 33.38
CA PRO A 350 -18.61 -5.41 34.04
C PRO A 350 -18.78 -5.12 35.54
N LYS A 351 -20.02 -5.12 36.06
CA LYS A 351 -20.29 -5.00 37.50
C LYS A 351 -19.85 -6.24 38.30
N TYR A 352 -19.78 -7.40 37.67
CA TYR A 352 -19.63 -8.71 38.35
C TYR A 352 -18.31 -9.42 38.07
N PHE A 353 -17.41 -8.84 37.27
CA PHE A 353 -16.11 -9.43 37.00
C PHE A 353 -14.97 -8.42 37.15
N GLU A 354 -13.76 -8.94 37.38
CA GLU A 354 -12.52 -8.17 37.39
C GLU A 354 -11.51 -8.80 36.42
N ASP A 355 -10.94 -7.99 35.54
CA ASP A 355 -9.92 -8.43 34.59
C ASP A 355 -8.51 -8.24 35.17
N LYS A 356 -7.82 -9.35 35.45
CA LYS A 356 -6.47 -9.40 36.04
C LYS A 356 -5.42 -9.63 34.97
N ALA A 357 -4.31 -8.91 35.06
CA ALA A 357 -3.19 -9.10 34.13
C ALA A 357 -2.55 -10.49 34.28
N VAL A 358 -2.21 -11.12 33.16
CA VAL A 358 -1.52 -12.41 33.12
C VAL A 358 -0.14 -12.29 32.48
N ASN A 359 0.72 -13.28 32.72
CA ASN A 359 2.05 -13.37 32.10
C ASN A 359 1.98 -13.92 30.66
N LEU A 360 1.03 -13.44 29.85
CA LEU A 360 0.87 -13.84 28.45
C LEU A 360 0.58 -12.59 27.62
N SER A 361 1.32 -12.40 26.53
CA SER A 361 1.17 -11.23 25.66
C SER A 361 1.41 -11.58 24.20
N GLY A 362 1.13 -10.63 23.30
CA GLY A 362 1.47 -10.77 21.87
C GLY A 362 2.96 -11.04 21.58
N LYS A 363 3.89 -10.80 22.52
CA LYS A 363 5.32 -11.13 22.35
C LYS A 363 5.59 -12.63 22.30
N ASN A 364 4.72 -13.42 22.92
CA ASN A 364 4.83 -14.88 22.96
C ASN A 364 4.22 -15.55 21.73
N LEU A 365 3.69 -14.77 20.78
CA LEU A 365 3.03 -15.26 19.59
C LEU A 365 4.06 -15.46 18.46
N ILE A 366 4.15 -16.68 17.95
CA ILE A 366 4.99 -17.04 16.80
C ILE A 366 4.25 -16.78 15.48
N ASP A 367 2.99 -17.21 15.39
CA ASP A 367 2.20 -17.07 14.16
C ASP A 367 0.71 -16.90 14.47
N ALA A 368 0.01 -16.26 13.54
CA ALA A 368 -1.44 -16.16 13.51
C ALA A 368 -1.94 -16.22 12.06
N TYR A 369 -2.96 -17.03 11.81
CA TYR A 369 -3.53 -17.18 10.47
C TYR A 369 -5.04 -17.47 10.53
N PRO A 370 -5.80 -17.03 9.50
CA PRO A 370 -7.20 -17.40 9.37
C PRO A 370 -7.33 -18.90 9.09
N ASP A 371 -8.30 -19.55 9.73
CA ASP A 371 -8.61 -20.97 9.53
C ASP A 371 -10.13 -21.20 9.58
N VAL A 372 -10.58 -22.38 9.14
CA VAL A 372 -11.98 -22.83 9.23
C VAL A 372 -11.97 -24.24 9.80
N GLN A 373 -12.37 -24.36 11.07
CA GLN A 373 -12.31 -25.65 11.76
C GLN A 373 -13.46 -26.58 11.33
N PRO A 374 -13.20 -27.87 11.03
CA PRO A 374 -14.25 -28.84 10.74
C PRO A 374 -15.25 -28.95 11.89
N GLY A 375 -16.50 -28.54 11.65
CA GLY A 375 -17.58 -28.52 12.65
C GLY A 375 -18.03 -27.12 13.07
N LEU A 376 -17.15 -26.12 13.01
CA LEU A 376 -17.50 -24.71 13.13
C LEU A 376 -17.66 -24.15 11.71
N SER A 377 -18.90 -23.93 11.27
CA SER A 377 -19.18 -23.30 9.96
C SER A 377 -18.91 -21.78 9.97
N LYS A 378 -17.89 -21.35 10.72
CA LYS A 378 -17.51 -19.95 10.94
C LYS A 378 -15.98 -19.82 10.87
N PRO A 379 -15.45 -18.70 10.34
CA PRO A 379 -14.02 -18.47 10.28
C PRO A 379 -13.45 -18.17 11.68
N ILE A 380 -12.22 -18.62 11.93
CA ILE A 380 -11.52 -18.50 13.22
C ILE A 380 -10.09 -17.97 13.02
N VAL A 381 -9.51 -17.36 14.04
CA VAL A 381 -8.09 -16.99 14.04
C VAL A 381 -7.31 -18.05 14.80
N SER A 382 -6.50 -18.83 14.09
CA SER A 382 -5.57 -19.79 14.69
C SER A 382 -4.30 -19.07 15.15
N VAL A 383 -3.90 -19.30 16.39
CA VAL A 383 -2.72 -18.69 17.03
C VAL A 383 -1.74 -19.76 17.50
N VAL A 384 -0.45 -19.47 17.34
CA VAL A 384 0.65 -20.35 17.73
C VAL A 384 1.59 -19.58 18.66
N PHE A 385 1.78 -20.08 19.87
CA PHE A 385 2.68 -19.52 20.86
C PHE A 385 4.06 -20.18 20.81
N ASP A 386 5.05 -19.49 21.36
CA ASP A 386 6.36 -20.06 21.69
C ASP A 386 6.28 -21.01 22.88
N GLU A 387 7.40 -21.68 23.20
CA GLU A 387 7.46 -22.67 24.27
C GLU A 387 7.02 -22.08 25.61
N GLN A 388 7.53 -20.89 25.94
CA GLN A 388 7.18 -20.18 27.17
C GLN A 388 5.70 -19.76 27.19
N GLY A 389 5.20 -19.17 26.10
CA GLY A 389 3.81 -18.77 25.96
C GLY A 389 2.86 -19.95 25.99
N GLY A 390 3.26 -21.11 25.47
CA GLY A 390 2.49 -22.35 25.53
C GLY A 390 2.33 -22.86 26.97
N ASP A 391 3.39 -22.79 27.78
CA ASP A 391 3.36 -23.15 29.20
C ASP A 391 2.51 -22.17 30.02
N ASP A 392 2.70 -20.86 29.79
CA ASP A 392 1.91 -19.80 30.42
C ASP A 392 0.42 -19.96 30.05
N PHE A 393 0.10 -20.20 28.78
CA PHE A 393 -1.26 -20.44 28.30
C PHE A 393 -1.89 -21.71 28.90
N PHE A 394 -1.13 -22.81 29.02
CA PHE A 394 -1.61 -24.02 29.70
C PHE A 394 -1.94 -23.76 31.17
N SER A 395 -1.09 -23.00 31.87
CA SER A 395 -1.30 -22.68 33.30
C SER A 395 -2.55 -21.82 33.52
N ILE A 396 -2.80 -20.84 32.63
CA ILE A 396 -3.95 -19.95 32.68
C ILE A 396 -5.23 -20.73 32.36
N THR A 397 -5.23 -21.46 31.24
CA THR A 397 -6.41 -22.26 30.82
C THR A 397 -6.79 -23.34 31.83
N SER A 398 -5.81 -23.93 32.52
CA SER A 398 -6.08 -24.88 33.62
C SER A 398 -6.76 -24.22 34.81
N ARG A 399 -6.37 -22.98 35.15
CA ARG A 399 -6.93 -22.25 36.29
C ARG A 399 -8.35 -21.76 35.99
N ILE A 400 -8.57 -21.16 34.83
CA ILE A 400 -9.91 -20.69 34.44
C ILE A 400 -10.91 -21.84 34.29
N ALA A 401 -10.46 -23.01 33.84
CA ALA A 401 -11.31 -24.20 33.75
C ALA A 401 -11.78 -24.69 35.13
N ASN A 402 -10.91 -24.61 36.14
CA ASN A 402 -11.23 -25.03 37.50
C ASN A 402 -12.14 -24.01 38.22
N ASN A 403 -11.90 -22.72 38.01
CA ASN A 403 -12.64 -21.64 38.67
C ASN A 403 -13.93 -21.24 37.94
N GLN A 404 -14.14 -21.75 36.73
CA GLN A 404 -15.22 -21.33 35.83
C GLN A 404 -15.12 -19.84 35.45
N ASP A 405 -13.89 -19.39 35.22
CA ASP A 405 -13.53 -18.04 34.79
C ASP A 405 -13.38 -17.97 33.25
N ALA A 406 -13.10 -16.77 32.74
CA ALA A 406 -12.86 -16.54 31.31
C ALA A 406 -11.46 -15.96 31.05
N LEU A 407 -10.97 -16.14 29.82
CA LEU A 407 -9.77 -15.48 29.33
C LEU A 407 -10.18 -14.34 28.42
N ALA A 408 -10.18 -13.10 28.91
CA ALA A 408 -10.48 -11.93 28.12
C ALA A 408 -9.27 -11.56 27.22
N ILE A 409 -9.54 -11.42 25.92
CA ILE A 409 -8.55 -11.08 24.90
C ILE A 409 -8.86 -9.68 24.40
N PHE A 410 -7.90 -8.77 24.56
CA PHE A 410 -8.01 -7.38 24.15
C PHE A 410 -7.07 -7.09 22.98
N LEU A 411 -7.54 -6.27 22.05
CA LEU A 411 -6.74 -5.72 20.96
C LEU A 411 -6.89 -4.20 20.98
N ASP A 412 -5.78 -3.50 21.21
CA ASP A 412 -5.75 -2.02 21.30
C ASP A 412 -6.71 -1.45 22.36
N GLY A 413 -6.97 -2.22 23.43
CA GLY A 413 -7.86 -1.84 24.53
C GLY A 413 -9.34 -2.18 24.30
N GLU A 414 -9.72 -2.61 23.10
CA GLU A 414 -11.05 -3.14 22.81
C GLU A 414 -11.09 -4.64 23.14
N GLU A 415 -12.11 -5.07 23.88
CA GLU A 415 -12.35 -6.50 24.11
C GLU A 415 -12.73 -7.17 22.79
N LEU A 416 -11.92 -8.14 22.33
CA LEU A 416 -12.27 -8.95 21.18
C LEU A 416 -13.27 -10.02 21.57
N ILE A 417 -12.88 -10.86 22.53
CA ILE A 417 -13.69 -11.97 23.07
C ILE A 417 -13.22 -12.34 24.49
N ALA A 418 -14.10 -12.99 25.27
CA ALA A 418 -13.76 -13.56 26.57
C ALA A 418 -14.20 -15.03 26.68
N PRO A 419 -13.52 -15.97 25.97
CA PRO A 419 -13.85 -17.38 26.01
C PRO A 419 -13.54 -18.02 27.36
N THR A 420 -14.32 -19.04 27.72
CA THR A 420 -14.01 -19.95 28.82
C THR A 420 -13.22 -21.15 28.31
N ALA A 421 -12.51 -21.86 29.20
CA ALA A 421 -11.85 -23.11 28.86
C ALA A 421 -12.46 -24.27 29.66
N SER A 422 -12.65 -25.43 29.01
CA SER A 422 -13.12 -26.65 29.71
C SER A 422 -11.99 -27.44 30.37
N SER A 423 -10.74 -27.23 29.94
CA SER A 423 -9.54 -27.90 30.47
C SER A 423 -8.29 -27.12 30.08
N GLY A 424 -7.16 -27.41 30.73
CA GLY A 424 -5.85 -26.85 30.35
C GLY A 424 -5.45 -27.22 28.92
N ILE A 425 -5.15 -26.22 28.09
CA ILE A 425 -4.77 -26.40 26.69
C ILE A 425 -3.25 -26.45 26.57
N SER A 426 -2.71 -27.66 26.38
CA SER A 426 -1.27 -27.89 26.20
C SER A 426 -0.85 -27.85 24.73
N GLY A 427 0.42 -27.51 24.45
CA GLY A 427 1.00 -27.59 23.12
C GLY A 427 1.00 -26.27 22.32
N GLY A 428 0.71 -25.15 22.98
CA GLY A 428 0.95 -23.79 22.45
C GLY A 428 0.10 -23.42 21.23
N ARG A 429 -0.98 -24.14 20.93
CA ARG A 429 -1.88 -23.83 19.82
C ARG A 429 -3.28 -23.60 20.34
N ALA A 430 -3.89 -22.51 19.91
CA ALA A 430 -5.26 -22.17 20.22
C ALA A 430 -5.93 -21.56 18.99
N PHE A 431 -7.25 -21.44 19.04
CA PHE A 431 -8.01 -20.65 18.09
C PHE A 431 -8.87 -19.66 18.85
N ILE A 432 -9.13 -18.53 18.21
CA ILE A 432 -10.00 -17.46 18.68
C ILE A 432 -11.22 -17.50 17.77
N ASP A 433 -12.41 -17.67 18.35
CA ASP A 433 -13.70 -17.63 17.66
C ASP A 433 -14.60 -16.57 18.29
N GLY A 434 -15.46 -15.94 17.48
CA GLY A 434 -16.33 -14.87 17.92
C GLY A 434 -17.62 -14.77 17.11
N PRO A 435 -18.69 -14.17 17.68
CA PRO A 435 -19.98 -14.06 17.00
C PRO A 435 -19.91 -13.16 15.75
N THR A 436 -19.05 -12.14 15.76
CA THR A 436 -18.85 -11.15 14.69
C THR A 436 -17.73 -11.52 13.72
N PHE A 437 -17.22 -12.75 13.77
CA PHE A 437 -16.07 -13.16 12.96
C PHE A 437 -16.48 -13.46 11.52
N THR A 438 -16.05 -12.58 10.62
CA THR A 438 -16.16 -12.71 9.17
C THR A 438 -14.80 -13.09 8.58
N SER A 439 -14.73 -13.72 7.40
CA SER A 439 -13.45 -14.14 6.80
C SER A 439 -12.47 -12.97 6.63
N GLU A 440 -12.99 -11.78 6.37
CA GLU A 440 -12.24 -10.54 6.21
C GLU A 440 -11.74 -9.99 7.55
N ARG A 441 -12.61 -9.95 8.57
CA ARG A 441 -12.23 -9.53 9.93
C ARG A 441 -11.18 -10.46 10.51
N VAL A 442 -11.36 -11.77 10.35
CA VAL A 442 -10.41 -12.80 10.80
C VAL A 442 -9.06 -12.65 10.10
N ARG A 443 -9.05 -12.40 8.79
CA ARG A 443 -7.80 -12.11 8.05
C ARG A 443 -7.09 -10.86 8.58
N THR A 444 -7.85 -9.78 8.82
CA THR A 444 -7.33 -8.51 9.36
C THR A 444 -6.70 -8.71 10.73
N ILE A 445 -7.41 -9.37 11.65
CA ILE A 445 -6.92 -9.69 13.00
C ILE A 445 -5.67 -10.58 12.89
N ALA A 446 -5.70 -11.64 12.07
CA ALA A 446 -4.55 -12.52 11.90
C ALA A 446 -3.30 -11.77 11.42
N ILE A 447 -3.43 -10.84 10.47
CA ILE A 447 -2.32 -9.99 10.00
C ILE A 447 -1.80 -9.11 11.13
N GLN A 448 -2.70 -8.46 11.88
CA GLN A 448 -2.35 -7.61 13.03
C GLN A 448 -1.55 -8.40 14.07
N LEU A 449 -2.08 -9.56 14.49
CA LEU A 449 -1.45 -10.43 15.47
C LEU A 449 -0.08 -10.95 14.98
N LYS A 450 -0.01 -11.46 13.74
CA LYS A 450 1.23 -11.99 13.14
C LYS A 450 2.33 -10.93 13.00
N SER A 451 1.94 -9.70 12.69
CA SER A 451 2.89 -8.60 12.53
C SER A 451 3.44 -8.06 13.85
N GLY A 452 2.68 -8.24 14.94
CA GLY A 452 2.99 -7.74 16.27
C GLY A 452 2.58 -6.28 16.49
N ALA A 453 2.73 -5.84 17.74
CA ALA A 453 2.35 -4.51 18.19
C ALA A 453 3.37 -3.45 17.79
N LEU A 454 2.93 -2.28 17.31
CA LEU A 454 3.79 -1.13 17.03
C LEU A 454 4.40 -0.58 18.33
N PRO A 455 5.73 -0.38 18.40
CA PRO A 455 6.38 0.25 19.55
C PRO A 455 5.91 1.70 19.79
N VAL A 456 5.61 2.41 18.71
CA VAL A 456 5.23 3.83 18.70
C VAL A 456 4.00 4.00 17.80
N GLY A 457 3.04 4.81 18.25
CA GLY A 457 1.86 5.13 17.46
C GLY A 457 2.20 5.96 16.23
N LEU A 458 1.41 5.85 15.17
CA LEU A 458 1.65 6.54 13.90
C LEU A 458 0.46 7.43 13.54
N LYS A 459 0.74 8.64 13.07
CA LYS A 459 -0.28 9.55 12.55
C LYS A 459 0.00 9.84 11.08
N LEU A 460 -1.00 9.63 10.22
CA LEU A 460 -0.90 9.99 8.81
C LEU A 460 -0.82 11.52 8.67
N ILE A 461 0.23 12.03 8.03
CA ILE A 461 0.43 13.47 7.78
C ILE A 461 0.35 13.85 6.31
N GLN A 462 0.57 12.89 5.40
CA GLN A 462 0.46 13.13 3.97
C GLN A 462 0.03 11.86 3.24
N GLU A 463 -0.90 12.01 2.31
CA GLU A 463 -1.33 10.97 1.37
C GLU A 463 -1.24 11.52 -0.05
N ARG A 464 -0.76 10.69 -0.98
CA ARG A 464 -0.76 11.00 -2.40
C ARG A 464 -0.95 9.74 -3.23
N ASN A 465 -2.10 9.66 -3.89
CA ASN A 465 -2.42 8.61 -4.85
C ASN A 465 -1.98 9.02 -6.25
N VAL A 466 -1.42 8.08 -7.01
CA VAL A 466 -1.00 8.28 -8.41
C VAL A 466 -1.61 7.18 -9.27
N ASN A 467 -2.31 7.57 -10.32
CA ASN A 467 -3.01 6.61 -11.18
C ASN A 467 -2.05 5.92 -12.15
N ALA A 468 -2.13 4.59 -12.21
CA ALA A 468 -1.25 3.74 -13.02
C ALA A 468 -1.31 4.10 -14.52
N THR A 469 -2.50 4.44 -15.01
CA THR A 469 -2.75 4.79 -16.41
C THR A 469 -2.00 6.05 -16.86
N LEU A 470 -1.90 7.06 -16.00
CA LEU A 470 -1.16 8.30 -16.29
C LEU A 470 0.36 8.05 -16.33
N GLY A 471 0.85 7.16 -15.46
CA GLY A 471 2.26 6.79 -15.38
C GLY A 471 2.73 6.02 -16.61
N GLU A 472 1.97 5.00 -17.03
CA GLU A 472 2.30 4.17 -18.20
C GLU A 472 2.28 4.99 -19.51
N ASP A 473 1.26 5.83 -19.72
CA ASP A 473 1.18 6.71 -20.90
C ASP A 473 2.35 7.72 -20.93
N SER A 474 2.69 8.29 -19.77
CA SER A 474 3.83 9.22 -19.66
C SER A 474 5.16 8.54 -19.94
N LEU A 475 5.35 7.30 -19.48
CA LEU A 475 6.55 6.51 -19.77
C LEU A 475 6.65 6.23 -21.27
N GLN A 476 5.57 5.75 -21.90
CA GLN A 476 5.54 5.42 -23.32
C GLN A 476 5.88 6.64 -24.17
N LYS A 477 5.25 7.78 -23.89
CA LYS A 477 5.54 9.06 -24.57
C LYS A 477 6.99 9.51 -24.38
N SER A 478 7.53 9.36 -23.16
CA SER A 478 8.92 9.74 -22.85
C SER A 478 9.93 8.84 -23.57
N VAL A 479 9.67 7.53 -23.67
CA VAL A 479 10.52 6.58 -24.41
C VAL A 479 10.49 6.90 -25.91
N ILE A 480 9.32 7.17 -26.48
CA ILE A 480 9.19 7.55 -27.90
C ILE A 480 9.93 8.87 -28.17
N ALA A 481 9.70 9.90 -27.36
CA ALA A 481 10.36 11.19 -27.51
C ALA A 481 11.89 11.08 -27.36
N GLY A 482 12.36 10.31 -26.36
CA GLY A 482 13.77 10.02 -26.16
C GLY A 482 14.39 9.26 -27.34
N GLY A 483 13.67 8.29 -27.91
CA GLY A 483 14.09 7.54 -29.11
C GLY A 483 14.23 8.41 -30.35
N ILE A 484 13.24 9.27 -30.62
CA ILE A 484 13.29 10.23 -31.73
C ILE A 484 14.46 11.21 -31.54
N GLY A 485 14.62 11.75 -30.33
CA GLY A 485 15.73 12.64 -29.97
C GLY A 485 17.10 11.98 -30.18
N LEU A 486 17.27 10.74 -29.72
CA LEU A 486 18.49 9.96 -29.92
C LEU A 486 18.81 9.80 -31.41
N VAL A 487 17.83 9.42 -32.25
CA VAL A 487 18.03 9.23 -33.69
C VAL A 487 18.45 10.55 -34.36
N LEU A 488 17.79 11.66 -34.03
CA LEU A 488 18.16 12.98 -34.57
C LEU A 488 19.59 13.39 -34.19
N VAL A 489 19.99 13.14 -32.94
CA VAL A 489 21.36 13.40 -32.47
C VAL A 489 22.37 12.53 -33.21
N LEU A 490 22.09 11.23 -33.40
CA LEU A 490 22.97 10.34 -34.16
C LEU A 490 23.14 10.81 -35.62
N ILE A 491 22.05 11.22 -36.27
CA ILE A 491 22.07 11.77 -37.63
C ILE A 491 22.91 13.05 -37.67
N PHE A 492 22.71 13.96 -36.73
CA PHE A 492 23.50 15.20 -36.63
C PHE A 492 24.99 14.90 -36.45
N MET A 493 25.34 13.98 -35.54
CA MET A 493 26.73 13.62 -35.28
C MET A 493 27.40 13.02 -36.51
N VAL A 494 26.76 12.07 -37.18
CA VAL A 494 27.32 11.44 -38.39
C VAL A 494 27.41 12.45 -39.55
N SER A 495 26.39 13.27 -39.78
CA SER A 495 26.37 14.22 -40.90
C SER A 495 27.40 15.35 -40.72
N TYR A 496 27.50 15.94 -39.52
CA TYR A 496 28.40 17.05 -39.26
C TYR A 496 29.84 16.61 -39.00
N TYR A 497 30.04 15.57 -38.17
CA TYR A 497 31.38 15.13 -37.74
C TYR A 497 31.95 13.96 -38.55
N LYS A 498 31.19 13.36 -39.48
CA LYS A 498 31.66 12.25 -40.33
C LYS A 498 32.28 11.09 -39.53
N ALA A 499 33.57 10.78 -39.72
CA ALA A 499 34.22 9.63 -39.06
C ALA A 499 34.25 9.77 -37.53
N PRO A 500 34.68 10.91 -36.94
CA PRO A 500 34.49 11.16 -35.51
C PRO A 500 33.03 11.04 -35.04
N GLY A 501 32.08 11.45 -35.88
CA GLY A 501 30.64 11.33 -35.62
C GLY A 501 30.15 9.88 -35.50
N ILE A 502 30.64 8.98 -36.35
CA ILE A 502 30.34 7.55 -36.29
C ILE A 502 30.89 6.93 -35.00
N VAL A 503 32.10 7.32 -34.59
CA VAL A 503 32.69 6.86 -33.33
C VAL A 503 31.85 7.32 -32.14
N ALA A 504 31.50 8.61 -32.11
CA ALA A 504 30.66 9.18 -31.05
C ALA A 504 29.29 8.50 -31.00
N SER A 505 28.68 8.23 -32.15
CA SER A 505 27.40 7.54 -32.26
C SER A 505 27.47 6.10 -31.73
N THR A 506 28.53 5.37 -32.05
CA THR A 506 28.74 4.00 -31.54
C THR A 506 28.97 4.01 -30.03
N ALA A 507 29.76 4.96 -29.53
CA ALA A 507 30.00 5.13 -28.10
C ALA A 507 28.71 5.50 -27.35
N LEU A 508 27.83 6.32 -27.95
CA LEU A 508 26.55 6.72 -27.36
C LEU A 508 25.56 5.54 -27.27
N ILE A 509 25.49 4.69 -28.29
CA ILE A 509 24.67 3.47 -28.24
C ILE A 509 25.16 2.54 -27.13
N LEU A 510 26.47 2.34 -27.04
CA LEU A 510 27.08 1.53 -25.99
C LEU A 510 26.87 2.14 -24.60
N TYR A 511 26.92 3.47 -24.48
CA TYR A 511 26.55 4.20 -23.27
C TYR A 511 25.10 3.90 -22.85
N GLY A 512 24.14 3.98 -23.76
CA GLY A 512 22.73 3.71 -23.46
C GLY A 512 22.50 2.28 -22.97
N ILE A 513 23.12 1.29 -23.61
CA ILE A 513 23.05 -0.12 -23.20
C ILE A 513 23.67 -0.31 -21.82
N LEU A 514 24.83 0.30 -21.55
CA LEU A 514 25.44 0.22 -20.23
C LEU A 514 24.62 0.91 -19.15
N LEU A 515 24.00 2.05 -19.46
CA LEU A 515 23.17 2.80 -18.52
C LEU A 515 21.97 1.95 -18.07
N LEU A 516 21.24 1.38 -19.03
CA LEU A 516 20.10 0.50 -18.75
C LEU A 516 20.52 -0.76 -18.01
N SER A 517 21.67 -1.35 -18.35
CA SER A 517 22.23 -2.49 -17.62
C SER A 517 22.58 -2.15 -16.18
N ILE A 518 23.12 -0.96 -15.91
CA ILE A 518 23.48 -0.54 -14.54
C ILE A 518 22.23 -0.33 -13.70
N PHE A 519 21.16 0.28 -14.25
CA PHE A 519 19.90 0.46 -13.51
C PHE A 519 19.19 -0.84 -13.15
N LYS A 520 19.51 -1.92 -13.85
CA LYS A 520 19.01 -3.25 -13.49
C LYS A 520 19.84 -3.90 -12.38
N ILE A 521 21.16 -3.74 -12.43
CA ILE A 521 22.09 -4.37 -11.48
C ILE A 521 22.06 -3.63 -10.13
N VAL A 522 22.02 -2.30 -10.17
CA VAL A 522 21.89 -1.42 -9.02
C VAL A 522 20.39 -1.21 -8.76
N PRO A 523 19.89 -1.26 -7.51
CA PRO A 523 18.47 -1.07 -7.18
C PRO A 523 18.02 0.38 -7.38
N VAL A 524 18.03 0.86 -8.61
CA VAL A 524 17.54 2.18 -8.98
C VAL A 524 16.09 2.02 -9.44
N THR A 525 15.18 2.69 -8.77
CA THR A 525 13.78 2.78 -9.21
C THR A 525 13.65 3.85 -10.29
N LEU A 526 13.19 3.47 -11.47
CA LEU A 526 12.99 4.40 -12.58
C LEU A 526 11.67 5.17 -12.36
N THR A 527 11.75 6.45 -12.01
CA THR A 527 10.58 7.35 -11.92
C THR A 527 10.40 8.15 -13.21
N LEU A 528 9.31 8.93 -13.34
CA LEU A 528 9.14 9.84 -14.47
C LEU A 528 10.25 10.92 -14.51
N SER A 529 10.64 11.45 -13.35
CA SER A 529 11.80 12.35 -13.23
C SER A 529 13.10 11.63 -13.58
N GLY A 530 13.26 10.36 -13.18
CA GLY A 530 14.35 9.49 -13.61
C GLY A 530 14.42 9.37 -15.13
N ALA A 531 13.31 9.14 -15.82
CA ALA A 531 13.27 9.09 -17.27
C ALA A 531 13.75 10.43 -17.90
N ALA A 532 13.35 11.57 -17.34
CA ALA A 532 13.85 12.88 -17.77
C ALA A 532 15.37 13.03 -17.53
N ALA A 533 15.89 12.55 -16.41
CA ALA A 533 17.33 12.51 -16.12
C ALA A 533 18.10 11.63 -17.12
N VAL A 534 17.54 10.49 -17.55
CA VAL A 534 18.11 9.66 -18.62
C VAL A 534 18.22 10.46 -19.91
N ILE A 535 17.16 11.13 -20.33
CA ILE A 535 17.15 11.95 -21.55
C ILE A 535 18.19 13.08 -21.46
N LEU A 536 18.27 13.77 -20.32
CA LEU A 536 19.28 14.80 -20.08
C LEU A 536 20.71 14.24 -20.15
N SER A 537 20.93 13.06 -19.57
CA SER A 537 22.24 12.40 -19.56
C SER A 537 22.74 12.03 -20.95
N ILE A 538 21.83 11.70 -21.89
CA ILE A 538 22.16 11.45 -23.30
C ILE A 538 22.77 12.72 -23.94
N GLY A 539 22.20 13.90 -23.66
CA GLY A 539 22.73 15.18 -24.13
C GLY A 539 24.13 15.47 -23.60
N VAL A 540 24.35 15.25 -22.30
CA VAL A 540 25.67 15.43 -21.65
C VAL A 540 26.71 14.45 -22.24
N ALA A 541 26.32 13.20 -22.51
CA ALA A 541 27.20 12.21 -23.11
C ALA A 541 27.63 12.57 -24.54
N VAL A 542 26.78 13.27 -25.28
CA VAL A 542 27.09 13.74 -26.65
C VAL A 542 28.06 14.92 -26.62
N ASP A 543 27.88 15.87 -25.70
CA ASP A 543 28.72 17.08 -25.60
C ASP A 543 30.21 16.75 -25.39
N ALA A 544 30.51 15.77 -24.53
CA ALA A 544 31.88 15.30 -24.32
C ALA A 544 32.53 14.79 -25.62
N ASN A 545 31.77 14.08 -26.46
CA ASN A 545 32.24 13.55 -27.74
C ASN A 545 32.39 14.65 -28.82
N ILE A 546 31.55 15.69 -28.78
CA ILE A 546 31.66 16.87 -29.63
C ILE A 546 32.97 17.61 -29.33
N LEU A 547 33.26 17.89 -28.05
CA LEU A 547 34.46 18.61 -27.65
C LEU A 547 35.74 17.88 -28.07
N ILE A 548 35.78 16.55 -27.88
CA ILE A 548 36.90 15.71 -28.35
C ILE A 548 37.07 15.86 -29.86
N SER A 549 35.98 15.78 -30.61
CA SER A 549 35.99 15.87 -32.08
C SER A 549 36.50 17.22 -32.58
N GLU A 550 36.11 18.33 -31.94
CA GLU A 550 36.63 19.66 -32.27
C GLU A 550 38.12 19.81 -31.93
N ARG A 551 38.57 19.31 -30.77
CA ARG A 551 40.00 19.35 -30.42
C ARG A 551 40.86 18.52 -31.37
N ILE A 552 40.38 17.35 -31.79
CA ILE A 552 41.08 16.55 -32.81
C ILE A 552 41.13 17.31 -34.14
N LYS A 553 40.04 17.96 -34.55
CA LYS A 553 39.97 18.77 -35.78
C LYS A 553 40.94 19.95 -35.74
N GLU A 554 41.05 20.64 -34.61
CA GLU A 554 42.02 21.71 -34.34
C GLU A 554 43.46 21.22 -34.53
N GLU A 555 43.81 20.07 -33.94
CA GLU A 555 45.15 19.48 -34.06
C GLU A 555 45.49 18.91 -35.44
N ILE A 556 44.49 18.48 -36.22
CA ILE A 556 44.72 18.08 -37.61
C ILE A 556 44.96 19.33 -38.48
N ARG A 557 44.21 20.42 -38.24
CA ARG A 557 44.38 21.69 -38.96
C ARG A 557 45.72 22.37 -38.66
N SER A 558 46.30 22.14 -37.48
CA SER A 558 47.65 22.62 -37.13
C SER A 558 48.78 21.84 -37.83
N GLY A 559 48.45 20.81 -38.62
CA GLY A 559 49.40 20.06 -39.44
C GLY A 559 49.99 18.81 -38.76
N ARG A 560 49.49 18.41 -37.60
CA ARG A 560 49.94 17.17 -36.94
C ARG A 560 49.39 15.93 -37.67
N MET A 561 50.13 14.82 -37.56
CA MET A 561 49.70 13.51 -38.06
C MET A 561 48.46 13.02 -37.31
N LEU A 562 47.50 12.39 -38.00
CA LEU A 562 46.21 11.93 -37.45
C LEU A 562 46.31 11.20 -36.10
N LEU A 563 47.21 10.21 -35.97
CA LEU A 563 47.36 9.46 -34.72
C LEU A 563 47.92 10.29 -33.55
N SER A 564 48.72 11.31 -33.86
CA SER A 564 49.21 12.29 -32.89
C SER A 564 48.08 13.26 -32.52
N SER A 565 47.36 13.78 -33.51
CA SER A 565 46.20 14.68 -33.31
C SER A 565 45.11 14.03 -32.48
N ILE A 566 44.84 12.73 -32.66
CA ILE A 566 43.90 11.98 -31.81
C ILE A 566 44.39 12.00 -30.36
N ARG A 567 45.65 11.62 -30.10
CA ARG A 567 46.19 11.58 -28.72
C ARG A 567 46.11 12.95 -28.04
N GLU A 568 46.58 13.99 -28.71
CA GLU A 568 46.62 15.36 -28.20
C GLU A 568 45.20 15.93 -28.02
N GLY A 569 44.30 15.67 -28.96
CA GLY A 569 42.90 16.10 -28.88
C GLY A 569 42.20 15.53 -27.64
N PHE A 570 42.37 14.24 -27.35
CA PHE A 570 41.85 13.62 -26.12
C PHE A 570 42.51 14.18 -24.85
N GLN A 571 43.81 14.47 -24.88
CA GLN A 571 44.53 15.01 -23.73
C GLN A 571 44.11 16.47 -23.42
N ARG A 572 43.91 17.30 -24.45
CA ARG A 572 43.42 18.68 -24.31
C ARG A 572 41.94 18.77 -23.95
N ALA A 573 41.10 17.85 -24.41
CA ALA A 573 39.67 17.85 -24.11
C ALA A 573 39.36 17.36 -22.67
N TRP A 574 40.21 16.50 -22.09
CA TRP A 574 39.92 15.85 -20.81
C TRP A 574 39.67 16.79 -19.63
N PRO A 575 40.46 17.85 -19.37
CA PRO A 575 40.20 18.76 -18.25
C PRO A 575 38.81 19.38 -18.31
N SER A 576 38.40 19.91 -19.47
CA SER A 576 37.08 20.52 -19.64
C SER A 576 35.93 19.53 -19.45
N ILE A 577 36.05 18.30 -19.98
CA ILE A 577 35.04 17.24 -19.81
C ILE A 577 34.93 16.83 -18.35
N ARG A 578 36.08 16.65 -17.70
CA ARG A 578 36.15 16.27 -16.30
C ARG A 578 35.53 17.35 -15.42
N ASP A 579 35.93 18.60 -15.59
CA ASP A 579 35.53 19.69 -14.71
C ASP A 579 34.01 19.99 -14.84
N SER A 580 33.46 19.94 -16.06
CA SER A 580 32.01 20.08 -16.30
C SER A 580 31.19 18.95 -15.67
N ASN A 581 31.62 17.70 -15.84
CA ASN A 581 30.91 16.55 -15.29
C ASN A 581 31.07 16.44 -13.76
N ILE A 582 32.23 16.80 -13.20
CA ILE A 582 32.43 16.88 -11.74
C ILE A 582 31.45 17.91 -11.13
N SER A 583 31.29 19.08 -11.76
CA SER A 583 30.30 20.05 -11.30
C SER A 583 28.89 19.45 -11.26
N THR A 584 28.51 18.71 -12.29
CA THR A 584 27.20 18.05 -12.36
C THR A 584 27.04 16.96 -11.30
N ILE A 585 28.10 16.18 -11.04
CA ILE A 585 28.11 15.17 -9.96
C ILE A 585 27.94 15.84 -8.59
N ILE A 586 28.60 16.97 -8.34
CA ILE A 586 28.43 17.74 -7.09
C ILE A 586 26.97 18.21 -6.97
N THR A 587 26.37 18.74 -8.04
CA THR A 587 24.94 19.10 -8.04
C THR A 587 24.05 17.89 -7.74
N CYS A 588 24.33 16.72 -8.32
CA CYS A 588 23.59 15.50 -8.02
C CYS A 588 23.75 15.08 -6.55
N MET A 589 24.94 15.18 -5.97
CA MET A 589 25.16 14.89 -4.54
C MET A 589 24.35 15.84 -3.64
N VAL A 590 24.33 17.13 -3.97
CA VAL A 590 23.55 18.13 -3.23
C VAL A 590 22.05 17.86 -3.35
N LEU A 591 21.56 17.56 -4.56
CA LEU A 591 20.15 17.24 -4.81
C LEU A 591 19.73 15.95 -4.09
N TYR A 592 20.57 14.92 -4.10
CA TYR A 592 20.31 13.68 -3.39
C TYR A 592 20.23 13.91 -1.87
N TRP A 593 21.18 14.67 -1.31
CA TRP A 593 21.19 15.05 0.10
C TRP A 593 19.97 15.89 0.49
N PHE A 594 19.56 16.83 -0.36
CA PHE A 594 18.36 17.64 -0.13
C PHE A 594 17.09 16.79 -0.23
N GLY A 595 17.03 15.88 -1.21
CA GLY A 595 15.92 14.95 -1.38
C GLY A 595 15.71 14.08 -0.14
N ASP A 596 16.80 13.60 0.45
CA ASP A 596 16.82 12.87 1.72
C ASP A 596 16.29 13.72 2.88
N ARG A 597 16.75 14.96 2.99
CA ARG A 597 16.39 15.85 4.09
C ARG A 597 14.91 16.25 4.11
N PHE A 598 14.32 16.46 2.94
CA PHE A 598 12.94 16.97 2.81
C PHE A 598 11.94 15.87 2.42
N GLY A 599 12.37 14.60 2.38
CA GLY A 599 11.49 13.47 2.06
C GLY A 599 10.94 13.49 0.63
N THR A 600 11.69 14.05 -0.32
CA THR A 600 11.26 14.16 -1.72
C THR A 600 11.93 13.09 -2.58
N SER A 601 11.36 11.89 -2.57
CA SER A 601 11.84 10.72 -3.32
C SER A 601 12.02 10.98 -4.82
N VAL A 602 11.18 11.84 -5.40
CA VAL A 602 11.23 12.24 -6.83
C VAL A 602 12.55 12.93 -7.19
N ILE A 603 13.10 13.77 -6.30
CA ILE A 603 14.36 14.49 -6.53
C ILE A 603 15.55 13.55 -6.36
N GLN A 604 15.49 12.63 -5.40
CA GLN A 604 16.53 11.62 -5.18
C GLN A 604 16.69 10.72 -6.41
N GLY A 605 15.57 10.23 -6.96
CA GLY A 605 15.57 9.40 -8.17
C GLY A 605 16.17 10.11 -9.38
N PHE A 606 15.81 11.40 -9.59
CA PHE A 606 16.40 12.24 -10.63
C PHE A 606 17.91 12.39 -10.46
N ALA A 607 18.36 12.74 -9.25
CA ALA A 607 19.76 13.00 -8.94
C ALA A 607 20.64 11.76 -9.08
N LEU A 608 20.16 10.61 -8.59
CA LEU A 608 20.86 9.32 -8.70
C LEU A 608 21.01 8.89 -10.16
N THR A 609 19.92 8.97 -10.92
CA THR A 609 19.88 8.62 -12.35
C THR A 609 20.85 9.49 -13.16
N LEU A 610 20.78 10.81 -12.97
CA LEU A 610 21.68 11.75 -13.65
C LEU A 610 23.13 11.54 -13.25
N GLY A 611 23.41 11.33 -11.96
CA GLY A 611 24.76 11.09 -11.44
C GLY A 611 25.42 9.84 -12.05
N ILE A 612 24.69 8.72 -12.09
CA ILE A 612 25.16 7.48 -12.74
C ILE A 612 25.40 7.73 -14.24
N GLY A 613 24.47 8.40 -14.92
CA GLY A 613 24.61 8.75 -16.34
C GLY A 613 25.85 9.59 -16.61
N VAL A 614 26.09 10.62 -15.83
CA VAL A 614 27.27 11.50 -15.97
C VAL A 614 28.57 10.71 -15.77
N ILE A 615 28.68 9.89 -14.72
CA ILE A 615 29.88 9.08 -14.45
C ILE A 615 30.14 8.11 -15.62
N LEU A 616 29.09 7.43 -16.10
CA LEU A 616 29.19 6.50 -17.21
C LEU A 616 29.54 7.21 -18.53
N SER A 617 29.04 8.43 -18.73
CA SER A 617 29.34 9.24 -19.91
C SER A 617 30.82 9.62 -19.97
N MET A 618 31.43 9.97 -18.81
CA MET A 618 32.86 10.25 -18.72
C MET A 618 33.70 9.02 -19.07
N PHE A 619 33.31 7.85 -18.55
CA PHE A 619 33.99 6.59 -18.85
C PHE A 619 33.93 6.25 -20.34
N THR A 620 32.73 6.32 -20.94
CA THR A 620 32.54 5.99 -22.37
C THR A 620 33.25 7.00 -23.27
N ALA A 621 33.13 8.30 -23.02
CA ALA A 621 33.81 9.34 -23.80
C ALA A 621 35.34 9.22 -23.72
N TYR A 622 35.92 8.92 -22.55
CA TYR A 622 37.37 8.84 -22.40
C TYR A 622 37.97 7.51 -22.87
N PHE A 623 37.34 6.40 -22.53
CA PHE A 623 37.88 5.06 -22.79
C PHE A 623 37.38 4.50 -24.12
N VAL A 624 36.06 4.42 -24.32
CA VAL A 624 35.44 3.78 -25.49
C VAL A 624 35.72 4.60 -26.75
N SER A 625 35.39 5.90 -26.75
CA SER A 625 35.63 6.76 -27.91
C SER A 625 37.11 6.83 -28.27
N ARG A 626 38.03 6.82 -27.30
CA ARG A 626 39.48 6.80 -27.56
C ARG A 626 39.94 5.53 -28.26
N VAL A 627 39.49 4.36 -27.78
CA VAL A 627 39.85 3.08 -28.39
C VAL A 627 39.29 3.01 -29.81
N LEU A 628 38.02 3.35 -30.01
CA LEU A 628 37.37 3.33 -31.32
C LEU A 628 38.02 4.33 -32.29
N MET A 629 38.30 5.57 -31.86
CA MET A 629 38.94 6.58 -32.69
C MET A 629 40.32 6.13 -33.17
N ARG A 630 41.09 5.49 -32.29
CA ARG A 630 42.42 4.96 -32.64
C ARG A 630 42.32 3.83 -33.66
N VAL A 631 41.32 2.96 -33.54
CA VAL A 631 41.08 1.87 -34.50
C VAL A 631 40.75 2.45 -35.88
N ILE A 632 39.81 3.40 -35.97
CA ILE A 632 39.47 4.04 -37.24
C ILE A 632 40.67 4.80 -37.83
N GLY A 633 41.42 5.53 -37.00
CA GLY A 633 42.62 6.25 -37.45
C GLY A 633 43.75 5.35 -37.97
N MET A 634 43.81 4.08 -37.55
CA MET A 634 44.77 3.08 -38.07
C MET A 634 44.23 2.28 -39.25
N SER A 635 42.92 2.34 -39.51
CA SER A 635 42.26 1.65 -40.62
C SER A 635 42.51 2.37 -41.96
N PRO A 636 42.17 1.76 -43.12
CA PRO A 636 42.26 2.42 -44.42
C PRO A 636 41.50 3.76 -44.49
N LEU A 637 40.42 3.92 -43.70
CA LEU A 637 39.66 5.16 -43.61
C LEU A 637 40.47 6.31 -42.99
N GLY A 638 41.45 6.01 -42.14
CA GLY A 638 42.36 7.01 -41.55
C GLY A 638 43.24 7.72 -42.58
N ARG A 639 43.39 7.17 -43.80
CA ARG A 639 44.12 7.82 -44.89
C ARG A 639 43.36 9.01 -45.47
N TRP A 640 42.04 9.06 -45.29
CA TRP A 640 41.18 10.09 -45.87
C TRP A 640 40.93 11.19 -44.83
N LEU A 641 41.87 12.13 -44.73
CA LEU A 641 41.84 13.20 -43.73
C LEU A 641 40.57 14.09 -43.82
N SER A 642 39.94 14.16 -45.00
CA SER A 642 38.67 14.84 -45.24
C SER A 642 37.46 14.24 -44.50
N LEU A 643 37.58 13.01 -43.99
CA LEU A 643 36.60 12.38 -43.11
C LEU A 643 36.73 12.83 -41.65
N PHE A 644 37.86 13.41 -41.26
CA PHE A 644 38.13 13.91 -39.91
C PHE A 644 38.05 15.45 -39.83
N VAL A 645 38.22 16.14 -40.97
CA VAL A 645 38.08 17.60 -41.07
C VAL A 645 37.07 17.92 -42.18
N PRO A 646 35.80 18.22 -41.85
CA PRO A 646 34.75 18.46 -42.84
C PRO A 646 34.95 19.72 -43.67
N THR A 647 35.59 20.76 -43.10
CA THR A 647 35.77 22.09 -43.71
C THR A 647 37.16 22.66 -43.42
N GLY A 648 37.81 23.27 -44.42
CA GLY A 648 39.09 23.96 -44.31
C GLY A 648 40.17 23.39 -45.24
N LYS A 649 40.98 24.28 -45.85
CA LYS A 649 42.16 23.90 -46.63
C LYS A 649 43.12 23.13 -45.72
N ILE A 650 43.31 21.85 -45.99
CA ILE A 650 44.35 21.06 -45.36
C ILE A 650 45.68 21.61 -45.90
N ASN A 651 46.47 22.27 -45.05
CA ASN A 651 47.86 22.57 -45.39
C ASN A 651 48.59 21.23 -45.45
N ASN A 652 48.65 20.65 -46.65
CA ASN A 652 49.32 19.39 -46.89
C ASN A 652 50.81 19.67 -47.12
N PRO A 653 51.71 19.40 -46.17
CA PRO A 653 53.14 19.69 -46.33
C PRO A 653 53.79 18.84 -47.43
N GLU A 654 53.14 17.75 -47.87
CA GLU A 654 53.71 16.80 -48.84
C GLU A 654 53.44 17.12 -50.32
N ARG A 655 52.78 18.25 -50.65
CA ARG A 655 52.52 18.64 -52.06
C ARG A 655 53.45 19.73 -52.61
N GLY A 656 54.63 19.91 -52.00
CA GLY A 656 55.63 20.92 -52.39
C GLY A 656 56.86 20.39 -53.14
N LYS A 657 56.91 19.10 -53.51
CA LYS A 657 58.04 18.53 -54.27
C LYS A 657 57.60 17.49 -55.29
N SER A 658 56.91 17.92 -56.34
CA SER A 658 57.13 17.39 -57.70
C SER A 658 56.34 18.25 -58.69
N ASN A 659 57.07 19.04 -59.48
CA ASN A 659 56.86 19.38 -60.88
C ASN A 659 57.27 20.85 -61.12
N ASP A 660 58.30 20.93 -61.95
CA ASP A 660 58.93 22.06 -62.66
C ASP A 660 59.71 23.10 -61.85
#